data_AF-A0A174AC87-F1
#
_entry.id   AF-A0A174AC87-F1
#
_cell.length_a   1.000
_cell.length_b   1.000
_cell.length_c   1.000
_cell.angle_alpha   90.00
_cell.angle_beta   90.00
_cell.angle_gamma   90.00
#
_symmetry.space_group_name_H-M   'P 1'
#
loop_
_entity.id
_entity.type
_entity.pdbx_description
1 polymer ?
#
loop_
_entity_poly.entity_id
_entity_poly.type
_entity_poly.pdbx_seq_one_letter_code
_entity_poly.pdbx_strand_id
1 'polypeptide(L)'
;MSNIKTGDILNFDYTGAVQSVTLPKGTYKLECWGAQGGNGANGSSGLDSSSGAPGGKGGYSMGTLLLPAKTQIYVYVGGKGGCITSSTNDYNGGFNGGGSGGVSGSMSRSGGGGGATDIRFEQDSLYARVIVAGGGGATSWGPSNEYGDAGGGESSIAGSNSPGLSNQTSGNAFGIGANAKASSTSYNINGAGGGGWYGGISSTNSVGGGSKTHGGGGSGYVYTSSTAKNYPSGCLLNSSYYLSDAKTIAGNTSFTSPTGSSETGHPGNGYCRITVIECKSTALYTRINNSMKKATAFYFKLNNNKMYGVGSANYNGSVMNFDYTGSVQTATLTPGAYKLECWGAQGGNGSSNGNSNINAVGGLGGYSVGTITLSKTQKVYIYSGGKGQTKSNTGSYSTVNGGFNGGGSNYTCGSGGSGGGGSDIRIGTDSLYARVIVAGGGSGTGWTIKGAAGGGILGLSNYNSSYNSTQTAGGIAYTSAYNIMPTAGTFGIGGNGSGSSEGGSGGGGGWYGGGGAGYTGGSSGGSGYVYTSATASNYPSGCLLNSTYYLSNAQTIAGNKSFPSPTGSTETGHSGNGHVKITKLSDVIYLTQAKNDIMDFNYTGSVQSKTLKPGTYTLECWGAQGGTYSSYIGGYGGYSKGTITLAKTTTVYVSVGGAGSSSSTTAGFNGGGTGISSGRGGGGATDVRIGQNSLYSRVIVAGGGGGAGVTSANANPCGCGGGEYGGDGYYNDTTGSYTIGQNRCGGSASQTAGGKTWSTSTQATFGQGGNASGYSCGGGGGGWYGGGGAYDNDSDSDGRWGGGGSGYVYTSSTAKNYPNGCLLNSTHYLTNAKTIAGNKSFKSPTGKNKTGHTGNGFCRITNLNPTQYGLYVKTNSGWKHIDL
;
A
#
# COMPACT_ATOMS: atom_id res chain seq x y z
N MET A 1 -1.13 -6.55 10.54
CA MET A 1 -0.10 -6.10 11.50
C MET A 1 -0.80 -5.84 12.82
N SER A 2 -0.48 -6.58 13.88
CA SER A 2 -1.04 -6.34 15.21
C SER A 2 -0.48 -5.03 15.78
N ASN A 3 -1.36 -4.15 16.26
CA ASN A 3 -0.99 -2.86 16.83
C ASN A 3 -0.54 -3.01 18.29
N ILE A 4 0.61 -3.65 18.52
CA ILE A 4 1.21 -3.82 19.85
C ILE A 4 1.57 -2.44 20.42
N LYS A 5 1.05 -2.10 21.61
CA LYS A 5 1.26 -0.83 22.31
C LYS A 5 1.85 -1.04 23.71
N THR A 6 2.47 0.00 24.26
CA THR A 6 2.89 0.06 25.67
C THR A 6 1.72 -0.30 26.59
N GLY A 7 1.96 -1.21 27.52
CA GLY A 7 0.96 -1.73 28.46
C GLY A 7 0.17 -2.95 27.95
N ASP A 8 0.36 -3.38 26.69
CA ASP A 8 -0.28 -4.60 26.21
C ASP A 8 0.27 -5.84 26.92
N ILE A 9 -0.61 -6.83 27.06
CA ILE A 9 -0.28 -8.17 27.52
C ILE A 9 -0.62 -9.12 26.38
N LEU A 10 0.40 -9.81 25.87
CA LEU A 10 0.24 -10.83 24.84
C LEU A 10 0.29 -12.19 25.54
N ASN A 11 -0.80 -12.93 25.45
CA ASN A 11 -0.94 -14.25 26.05
C ASN A 11 -0.91 -15.31 24.96
N PHE A 12 -0.18 -16.39 25.23
CA PHE A 12 0.00 -17.51 24.33
C PHE A 12 -0.38 -18.78 25.09
N ASP A 13 -1.57 -19.28 24.80
CA ASP A 13 -2.06 -20.57 25.27
C ASP A 13 -1.51 -21.70 24.40
N TYR A 14 -1.59 -22.93 24.90
CA TYR A 14 -1.17 -24.11 24.14
C TYR A 14 -2.08 -24.37 22.93
N THR A 15 -1.48 -24.49 21.75
CA THR A 15 -2.19 -24.76 20.49
C THR A 15 -1.74 -26.06 19.80
N GLY A 16 -0.72 -26.75 20.34
CA GLY A 16 -0.07 -27.89 19.68
C GLY A 16 0.83 -27.52 18.49
N ALA A 17 1.04 -26.23 18.23
CA ALA A 17 1.90 -25.74 17.14
C ALA A 17 2.66 -24.47 17.55
N VAL A 18 3.71 -24.13 16.80
CA VAL A 18 4.46 -22.87 17.00
C VAL A 18 3.56 -21.67 16.75
N GLN A 19 3.68 -20.67 17.61
CA GLN A 19 3.04 -19.36 17.45
C GLN A 19 4.09 -18.31 17.11
N SER A 20 3.74 -17.24 16.42
CA SER A 20 4.70 -16.22 16.05
C SER A 20 4.10 -14.82 16.12
N VAL A 21 4.92 -13.83 16.52
CA VAL A 21 4.53 -12.43 16.58
C VAL A 21 5.75 -11.55 16.28
N THR A 22 5.54 -10.43 15.59
CA THR A 22 6.61 -9.44 15.40
C THR A 22 6.50 -8.36 16.46
N LEU A 23 7.49 -8.26 17.33
CA LEU A 23 7.57 -7.23 18.37
C LEU A 23 8.21 -5.95 17.81
N PRO A 24 7.63 -4.76 18.04
CA PRO A 24 8.30 -3.50 17.75
C PRO A 24 9.61 -3.32 18.54
N LYS A 25 10.34 -2.24 18.24
CA LYS A 25 11.41 -1.75 19.10
C LYS A 25 10.82 -1.38 20.47
N GLY A 26 11.39 -1.86 21.56
CA GLY A 26 10.84 -1.63 22.88
C GLY A 26 11.44 -2.50 23.98
N THR A 27 10.93 -2.32 25.19
CA THR A 27 11.25 -3.09 26.38
C THR A 27 10.09 -4.04 26.71
N TYR A 28 10.39 -5.30 26.95
CA TYR A 28 9.41 -6.38 27.12
C TYR A 28 9.73 -7.23 28.33
N LYS A 29 8.72 -7.60 29.12
CA LYS A 29 8.83 -8.66 30.12
C LYS A 29 8.37 -9.96 29.49
N LEU A 30 9.24 -10.96 29.49
CA LEU A 30 8.97 -12.31 28.98
C LEU A 30 8.73 -13.24 30.16
N GLU A 31 7.68 -14.04 30.10
CA GLU A 31 7.27 -14.97 31.16
C GLU A 31 6.80 -16.28 30.53
N CYS A 32 7.39 -17.41 30.93
CA CYS A 32 7.13 -18.73 30.38
C CYS A 32 6.87 -19.74 31.51
N TRP A 33 5.87 -20.60 31.34
CA TRP A 33 5.53 -21.70 32.22
C TRP A 33 5.63 -23.01 31.43
N GLY A 34 6.47 -23.94 31.88
CA GLY A 34 6.60 -25.26 31.28
C GLY A 34 5.37 -26.12 31.54
N ALA A 35 5.18 -27.19 30.76
CA ALA A 35 4.03 -28.08 30.94
C ALA A 35 4.29 -29.16 31.99
N GLN A 36 3.20 -29.70 32.55
CA GLN A 36 3.24 -30.83 33.46
C GLN A 36 3.52 -32.15 32.72
N GLY A 37 4.25 -33.05 33.37
CA GLY A 37 4.33 -34.45 32.97
C GLY A 37 2.99 -35.19 33.07
N GLY A 38 2.90 -36.29 32.34
CA GLY A 38 1.77 -37.20 32.36
C GLY A 38 1.77 -38.10 33.59
N ASN A 39 0.57 -38.52 34.01
CA ASN A 39 0.39 -39.42 35.13
C ASN A 39 0.57 -40.88 34.69
N GLY A 40 1.26 -41.68 35.51
CA GLY A 40 1.34 -43.14 35.41
C GLY A 40 0.10 -43.83 35.97
N ALA A 41 0.01 -45.16 35.82
CA ALA A 41 -1.13 -45.96 36.29
C ALA A 41 -1.17 -46.14 37.81
N ASN A 42 -2.35 -46.29 38.42
CA ASN A 42 -2.53 -46.61 39.85
C ASN A 42 -2.97 -48.09 40.05
N GLY A 43 -2.28 -48.83 40.94
CA GLY A 43 -2.74 -50.12 41.48
C GLY A 43 -2.45 -51.40 40.66
N SER A 44 -2.58 -52.56 41.31
CA SER A 44 -2.26 -53.91 40.79
C SER A 44 -3.24 -54.45 39.73
N SER A 45 -4.34 -53.75 39.45
CA SER A 45 -5.37 -54.10 38.44
C SER A 45 -5.30 -53.23 37.17
N GLY A 46 -4.36 -52.30 37.08
CA GLY A 46 -3.95 -51.64 35.84
C GLY A 46 -4.81 -50.50 35.30
N LEU A 47 -6.03 -50.23 35.80
CA LEU A 47 -6.94 -49.21 35.23
C LEU A 47 -7.98 -48.65 36.24
N ASP A 48 -7.60 -48.19 37.43
CA ASP A 48 -8.53 -47.46 38.32
C ASP A 48 -8.37 -45.92 38.22
N SER A 49 -9.51 -45.24 38.23
CA SER A 49 -9.82 -43.83 37.97
C SER A 49 -9.45 -42.83 39.08
N SER A 50 -8.84 -43.27 40.19
CA SER A 50 -8.43 -42.38 41.29
C SER A 50 -6.91 -42.17 41.34
N SER A 51 -6.43 -41.26 40.48
CA SER A 51 -5.09 -40.62 40.48
C SER A 51 -3.88 -41.54 40.69
N GLY A 52 -3.27 -42.05 39.62
CA GLY A 52 -1.85 -42.45 39.71
C GLY A 52 -0.97 -41.25 40.06
N ALA A 53 0.23 -41.53 40.56
CA ALA A 53 1.25 -40.53 40.91
C ALA A 53 1.24 -39.37 39.89
N PRO A 54 0.98 -38.11 40.27
CA PRO A 54 0.96 -37.01 39.31
C PRO A 54 2.33 -36.76 38.67
N GLY A 55 2.32 -36.47 37.37
CA GLY A 55 3.52 -35.98 36.68
C GLY A 55 4.04 -34.68 37.31
N GLY A 56 5.36 -34.50 37.22
CA GLY A 56 6.02 -33.32 37.73
C GLY A 56 5.47 -32.05 37.09
N LYS A 57 5.37 -30.97 37.87
CA LYS A 57 4.92 -29.67 37.36
C LYS A 57 6.01 -29.02 36.51
N GLY A 58 5.60 -28.27 35.50
CA GLY A 58 6.52 -27.44 34.73
C GLY A 58 7.00 -26.24 35.53
N GLY A 59 8.19 -25.75 35.20
CA GLY A 59 8.79 -24.60 35.87
C GLY A 59 8.32 -23.26 35.33
N TYR A 60 8.90 -22.19 35.86
CA TYR A 60 8.61 -20.82 35.48
C TYR A 60 9.90 -20.08 35.15
N SER A 61 9.96 -19.35 34.05
CA SER A 61 11.11 -18.51 33.70
C SER A 61 10.65 -17.13 33.29
N MET A 62 11.39 -16.12 33.72
CA MET A 62 11.10 -14.74 33.39
C MET A 62 12.36 -13.92 33.11
N GLY A 63 12.21 -12.81 32.39
CA GLY A 63 13.24 -11.80 32.22
C GLY A 63 12.73 -10.58 31.45
N THR A 64 13.47 -9.49 31.55
CA THR A 64 13.19 -8.25 30.81
C THR A 64 14.17 -8.12 29.64
N LEU A 65 13.67 -7.78 28.45
CA LEU A 65 14.46 -7.64 27.24
C LEU A 65 14.26 -6.27 26.60
N LEU A 66 15.36 -5.61 26.24
CA LEU A 66 15.35 -4.43 25.37
C LEU A 66 15.62 -4.85 23.93
N LEU A 67 14.63 -4.67 23.05
CA LEU A 67 14.78 -4.87 21.62
C LEU A 67 15.18 -3.57 20.92
N PRO A 68 16.34 -3.52 20.23
CA PRO A 68 16.81 -2.31 19.57
C PRO A 68 16.08 -2.01 18.26
N ALA A 69 15.42 -3.00 17.67
CA ALA A 69 14.70 -2.94 16.40
C ALA A 69 13.43 -3.80 16.44
N LYS A 70 12.65 -3.75 15.36
CA LYS A 70 11.49 -4.62 15.16
C LYS A 70 11.97 -6.04 14.88
N THR A 71 11.51 -7.01 15.65
CA THR A 71 12.06 -8.37 15.65
C THR A 71 10.94 -9.40 15.62
N GLN A 72 11.10 -10.43 14.79
CA GLN A 72 10.20 -11.59 14.75
C GLN A 72 10.54 -12.53 15.90
N ILE A 73 9.52 -13.02 16.61
CA ILE A 73 9.68 -14.06 17.62
C ILE A 73 8.79 -15.27 17.33
N TYR A 74 9.22 -16.42 17.83
CA TYR A 74 8.50 -17.69 17.81
C TYR A 74 8.29 -18.14 19.25
N VAL A 75 7.05 -18.46 19.59
CA VAL A 75 6.64 -18.89 20.93
C VAL A 75 6.21 -20.34 20.84
N TYR A 76 6.93 -21.19 21.56
CA TYR A 76 6.60 -22.59 21.76
C TYR A 76 6.01 -22.74 23.14
N VAL A 77 4.73 -23.12 23.21
CA VAL A 77 4.05 -23.39 24.47
C VAL A 77 4.01 -24.88 24.69
N GLY A 78 4.56 -25.37 25.80
CA GLY A 78 4.70 -26.80 26.07
C GLY A 78 3.35 -27.51 26.16
N GLY A 79 3.22 -28.69 25.55
CA GLY A 79 2.06 -29.56 25.75
C GLY A 79 2.20 -30.41 27.02
N LYS A 80 1.10 -30.68 27.72
CA LYS A 80 1.09 -31.65 28.82
C LYS A 80 1.46 -33.04 28.28
N GLY A 81 2.24 -33.80 29.04
CA GLY A 81 2.50 -35.20 28.73
C GLY A 81 1.23 -36.07 28.83
N GLY A 82 1.13 -37.08 27.97
CA GLY A 82 0.00 -38.01 27.93
C GLY A 82 -0.19 -38.73 29.27
N CYS A 83 -1.45 -38.81 29.72
CA CYS A 83 -1.81 -39.46 30.97
C CYS A 83 -2.39 -40.86 30.74
N ILE A 84 -2.05 -41.78 31.63
CA ILE A 84 -2.71 -43.07 31.74
C ILE A 84 -3.85 -42.95 32.76
N THR A 85 -5.05 -43.31 32.32
CA THR A 85 -6.27 -43.34 33.15
C THR A 85 -7.01 -44.65 32.91
N SER A 86 -8.10 -44.89 33.65
CA SER A 86 -8.96 -46.07 33.45
C SER A 86 -9.59 -46.12 32.04
N SER A 87 -9.67 -45.00 31.33
CA SER A 87 -10.31 -44.88 30.01
C SER A 87 -9.37 -44.43 28.88
N THR A 88 -8.12 -44.03 29.19
CA THR A 88 -7.15 -43.53 28.20
C THR A 88 -5.74 -44.04 28.44
N ASN A 89 -5.06 -44.48 27.38
CA ASN A 89 -3.66 -44.89 27.39
C ASN A 89 -2.84 -43.96 26.48
N ASP A 90 -2.66 -42.71 26.90
CA ASP A 90 -1.89 -41.73 26.14
C ASP A 90 -0.43 -41.72 26.60
N TYR A 91 0.44 -42.25 25.74
CA TYR A 91 1.88 -42.32 26.00
C TYR A 91 2.65 -41.18 25.33
N ASN A 92 1.97 -40.24 24.67
CA ASN A 92 2.65 -39.23 23.90
C ASN A 92 3.41 -38.25 24.80
N GLY A 93 4.65 -37.94 24.41
CA GLY A 93 5.39 -36.83 24.99
C GLY A 93 4.72 -35.49 24.69
N GLY A 94 4.80 -34.57 25.64
CA GLY A 94 4.29 -33.22 25.52
C GLY A 94 4.98 -32.44 24.40
N PHE A 95 4.20 -31.69 23.63
CA PHE A 95 4.70 -30.85 22.54
C PHE A 95 5.84 -29.92 23.00
N ASN A 96 6.85 -29.73 22.14
CA ASN A 96 8.11 -29.04 22.44
C ASN A 96 9.03 -29.82 23.40
N GLY A 97 9.24 -31.10 23.09
CA GLY A 97 10.40 -31.85 23.57
C GLY A 97 10.16 -32.81 24.74
N GLY A 98 8.92 -33.09 25.14
CA GLY A 98 8.63 -34.14 26.12
C GLY A 98 8.91 -35.53 25.55
N GLY A 99 9.50 -36.43 26.34
CA GLY A 99 9.71 -37.82 25.96
C GLY A 99 8.42 -38.64 26.00
N SER A 100 8.30 -39.64 25.15
CA SER A 100 7.15 -40.55 25.14
C SER A 100 7.21 -41.55 26.29
N GLY A 101 6.07 -41.80 26.91
CA GLY A 101 5.84 -42.89 27.85
C GLY A 101 5.78 -44.25 27.16
N GLY A 102 5.32 -45.29 27.86
CA GLY A 102 5.20 -46.62 27.27
C GLY A 102 4.71 -47.69 28.23
N VAL A 103 4.83 -48.94 27.78
CA VAL A 103 4.39 -50.14 28.50
C VAL A 103 5.52 -51.15 28.58
N SER A 104 5.68 -51.81 29.73
CA SER A 104 6.55 -52.98 29.92
C SER A 104 5.81 -54.06 30.69
N GLY A 105 5.88 -55.31 30.23
CA GLY A 105 5.12 -56.43 30.77
C GLY A 105 3.59 -56.24 30.71
N SER A 106 2.85 -57.03 31.51
CA SER A 106 1.38 -57.05 31.46
C SER A 106 0.72 -55.90 32.22
N MET A 107 1.44 -55.20 33.10
CA MET A 107 0.86 -54.31 34.12
C MET A 107 1.58 -52.96 34.31
N SER A 108 2.80 -52.76 33.78
CA SER A 108 3.58 -51.53 34.03
C SER A 108 3.43 -50.53 32.89
N ARG A 109 2.95 -49.32 33.21
CA ARG A 109 2.68 -48.25 32.24
C ARG A 109 3.19 -46.90 32.75
N SER A 110 3.77 -46.09 31.86
CA SER A 110 4.23 -44.73 32.16
C SER A 110 3.66 -43.70 31.18
N GLY A 111 3.28 -42.53 31.72
CA GLY A 111 2.82 -41.40 30.92
C GLY A 111 3.97 -40.70 30.17
N GLY A 112 3.63 -39.75 29.31
CA GLY A 112 4.62 -38.93 28.59
C GLY A 112 5.18 -37.77 29.44
N GLY A 113 6.39 -37.32 29.16
CA GLY A 113 7.01 -36.15 29.80
C GLY A 113 6.37 -34.85 29.31
N GLY A 114 6.33 -33.81 30.15
CA GLY A 114 5.77 -32.50 29.80
C GLY A 114 6.70 -31.73 28.85
N GLY A 115 6.12 -30.97 27.93
CA GLY A 115 6.87 -30.11 27.01
C GLY A 115 7.44 -28.84 27.65
N ALA A 116 8.53 -28.31 27.09
CA ALA A 116 9.06 -27.01 27.49
C ALA A 116 8.24 -25.86 26.90
N THR A 117 8.26 -24.69 27.55
CA THR A 117 7.80 -23.43 26.95
C THR A 117 9.00 -22.53 26.71
N ASP A 118 9.20 -22.06 25.48
CA ASP A 118 10.32 -21.19 25.12
C ASP A 118 9.97 -20.11 24.09
N ILE A 119 10.79 -19.05 24.09
CA ILE A 119 10.72 -17.98 23.09
C ILE A 119 12.04 -17.95 22.30
N ARG A 120 11.91 -17.97 20.97
CA ARG A 120 13.01 -17.91 20.01
C ARG A 120 12.97 -16.62 19.22
N PHE A 121 14.13 -16.05 18.93
CA PHE A 121 14.25 -14.75 18.26
C PHE A 121 14.82 -14.89 16.85
N GLU A 122 14.24 -14.16 15.90
CA GLU A 122 14.60 -14.06 14.47
C GLU A 122 14.46 -15.35 13.64
N GLN A 123 14.81 -16.51 14.21
CA GLN A 123 14.76 -17.81 13.54
C GLN A 123 14.01 -18.83 14.39
N ASP A 124 13.27 -19.70 13.72
CA ASP A 124 12.63 -20.85 14.35
C ASP A 124 13.65 -21.99 14.55
N SER A 125 14.49 -21.87 15.58
CA SER A 125 15.55 -22.81 15.88
C SER A 125 15.77 -22.98 17.39
N LEU A 126 16.08 -24.20 17.84
CA LEU A 126 16.49 -24.47 19.24
C LEU A 126 17.72 -23.68 19.66
N TYR A 127 18.54 -23.23 18.70
CA TYR A 127 19.73 -22.41 18.92
C TYR A 127 19.45 -20.89 18.98
N ALA A 128 18.18 -20.50 18.87
CA ALA A 128 17.71 -19.12 18.98
C ALA A 128 16.87 -18.87 20.24
N ARG A 129 16.85 -19.81 21.20
CA ARG A 129 16.08 -19.74 22.46
C ARG A 129 16.67 -18.70 23.41
N VAL A 130 15.88 -17.68 23.77
CA VAL A 130 16.25 -16.62 24.72
C VAL A 130 15.80 -16.96 26.15
N ILE A 131 14.68 -17.67 26.28
CA ILE A 131 14.11 -18.06 27.58
C ILE A 131 13.41 -19.41 27.45
N VAL A 132 13.59 -20.29 28.44
CA VAL A 132 13.03 -21.65 28.47
C VAL A 132 12.53 -21.97 29.88
N ALA A 133 11.26 -22.32 30.00
CA ALA A 133 10.71 -22.96 31.18
C ALA A 133 10.57 -24.48 30.92
N GLY A 134 11.32 -25.29 31.67
CA GLY A 134 11.34 -26.74 31.50
C GLY A 134 10.03 -27.41 31.90
N GLY A 135 9.63 -28.43 31.14
CA GLY A 135 8.50 -29.29 31.43
C GLY A 135 8.85 -30.35 32.48
N GLY A 136 7.85 -30.77 33.25
CA GLY A 136 8.04 -31.78 34.29
C GLY A 136 8.11 -33.21 33.74
N GLY A 137 8.76 -34.09 34.49
CA GLY A 137 8.87 -35.51 34.14
C GLY A 137 7.58 -36.27 34.39
N ALA A 138 7.37 -37.33 33.62
CA ALA A 138 6.24 -38.22 33.80
C ALA A 138 6.42 -39.12 35.02
N THR A 139 5.32 -39.66 35.50
CA THR A 139 5.36 -40.78 36.44
C THR A 139 5.15 -42.11 35.72
N SER A 140 5.63 -43.16 36.37
CA SER A 140 5.35 -44.56 36.08
C SER A 140 4.30 -45.06 37.09
N TRP A 141 3.94 -46.35 37.03
CA TRP A 141 3.05 -46.97 38.02
C TRP A 141 3.41 -46.55 39.46
N GLY A 142 2.50 -46.05 40.30
CA GLY A 142 2.84 -45.54 41.65
C GLY A 142 1.65 -45.01 42.46
N PRO A 143 1.72 -45.04 43.81
CA PRO A 143 0.68 -44.47 44.67
C PRO A 143 0.50 -42.97 44.42
N SER A 144 -0.70 -42.45 44.68
CA SER A 144 -1.10 -41.06 44.38
C SER A 144 -0.30 -39.97 45.11
N ASN A 145 0.50 -40.34 46.13
CA ASN A 145 1.37 -39.44 46.89
C ASN A 145 2.79 -39.30 46.32
N GLU A 146 3.13 -40.02 45.24
CA GLU A 146 4.38 -39.88 44.51
C GLU A 146 4.29 -38.84 43.39
N TYR A 147 5.41 -38.20 43.06
CA TYR A 147 5.46 -37.15 42.02
C TYR A 147 6.62 -37.37 41.06
N GLY A 148 6.41 -37.04 39.78
CA GLY A 148 7.50 -36.91 38.82
C GLY A 148 8.37 -35.70 39.12
N ASP A 149 9.60 -35.68 38.59
CA ASP A 149 10.53 -34.58 38.82
C ASP A 149 9.99 -33.27 38.23
N ALA A 150 10.11 -32.18 38.98
CA ALA A 150 9.66 -30.86 38.54
C ALA A 150 10.62 -30.26 37.51
N GLY A 151 10.07 -29.67 36.45
CA GLY A 151 10.84 -28.97 35.41
C GLY A 151 11.20 -27.54 35.79
N GLY A 152 12.11 -26.91 35.04
CA GLY A 152 12.60 -25.54 35.26
C GLY A 152 13.71 -25.44 36.31
N GLY A 153 14.11 -24.20 36.64
CA GLY A 153 15.30 -23.95 37.45
C GLY A 153 16.59 -24.17 36.66
N GLU A 154 17.74 -23.72 37.20
CA GLU A 154 19.04 -24.00 36.58
C GLU A 154 19.32 -25.52 36.55
N SER A 155 18.75 -26.23 37.52
CA SER A 155 18.57 -27.68 37.53
C SER A 155 17.10 -28.00 37.78
N SER A 156 16.60 -29.05 37.15
CA SER A 156 15.32 -29.67 37.54
C SER A 156 15.39 -30.13 39.00
N ILE A 157 14.26 -30.38 39.64
CA ILE A 157 14.22 -30.82 41.04
C ILE A 157 13.59 -32.21 41.16
N ALA A 158 14.23 -33.06 41.97
CA ALA A 158 13.82 -34.43 42.22
C ALA A 158 12.41 -34.48 42.83
N GLY A 159 11.56 -35.31 42.25
CA GLY A 159 10.34 -35.81 42.85
C GLY A 159 10.62 -37.10 43.61
N SER A 160 9.68 -38.04 43.57
CA SER A 160 9.84 -39.37 44.14
C SER A 160 10.72 -40.23 43.20
N ASN A 161 11.61 -41.06 43.72
CA ASN A 161 12.38 -42.04 42.93
C ASN A 161 13.01 -41.47 41.63
N SER A 162 13.71 -40.33 41.73
CA SER A 162 14.26 -39.58 40.59
C SER A 162 15.35 -40.37 39.82
N PRO A 163 15.37 -40.31 38.47
CA PRO A 163 16.39 -40.96 37.63
C PRO A 163 17.67 -40.13 37.48
N GLY A 164 17.71 -38.93 38.08
CA GLY A 164 18.76 -37.92 37.89
C GLY A 164 18.22 -36.62 37.30
N LEU A 165 18.90 -35.51 37.61
CA LEU A 165 18.44 -34.15 37.29
C LEU A 165 19.09 -33.62 36.01
N SER A 166 18.31 -32.91 35.20
CA SER A 166 18.85 -32.13 34.10
C SER A 166 19.25 -30.74 34.60
N ASN A 167 20.26 -30.13 33.98
CA ASN A 167 20.78 -28.81 34.36
C ASN A 167 21.18 -27.99 33.13
N GLN A 168 21.98 -26.94 33.34
CA GLN A 168 22.43 -26.01 32.29
C GLN A 168 23.37 -26.61 31.25
N THR A 169 23.96 -27.79 31.53
CA THR A 169 25.01 -28.42 30.72
C THR A 169 24.80 -29.92 30.46
N SER A 170 23.89 -30.57 31.18
CA SER A 170 23.67 -32.01 31.06
C SER A 170 22.20 -32.39 31.24
N GLY A 171 21.78 -33.44 30.53
CA GLY A 171 20.44 -34.03 30.56
C GLY A 171 20.36 -35.13 29.49
N ASN A 172 19.16 -35.49 29.04
CA ASN A 172 19.02 -36.44 27.93
C ASN A 172 19.58 -35.87 26.62
N ALA A 173 19.04 -34.73 26.18
CA ALA A 173 19.50 -34.02 25.00
C ALA A 173 19.08 -32.55 25.07
N PHE A 174 19.75 -31.69 24.29
CA PHE A 174 19.38 -30.28 24.16
C PHE A 174 17.96 -30.15 23.59
N GLY A 175 17.03 -29.60 24.37
CA GLY A 175 15.63 -29.45 23.96
C GLY A 175 14.74 -30.67 24.13
N ILE A 176 15.27 -31.88 24.35
CA ILE A 176 14.51 -33.14 24.21
C ILE A 176 14.66 -34.03 25.44
N GLY A 177 13.54 -34.38 26.07
CA GLY A 177 13.43 -35.32 27.17
C GLY A 177 13.52 -36.78 26.72
N ALA A 178 14.01 -37.65 27.61
CA ALA A 178 14.16 -39.07 27.32
C ALA A 178 12.80 -39.79 27.22
N ASN A 179 12.65 -40.69 26.25
CA ASN A 179 11.55 -41.65 26.28
C ASN A 179 11.68 -42.57 27.50
N ALA A 180 10.54 -43.03 28.00
CA ALA A 180 10.45 -44.02 29.06
C ALA A 180 11.25 -45.29 28.70
N LYS A 181 12.10 -45.76 29.62
CA LYS A 181 12.90 -46.98 29.44
C LYS A 181 12.39 -48.11 30.32
N ALA A 182 12.41 -49.33 29.79
CA ALA A 182 12.17 -50.52 30.59
C ALA A 182 13.31 -50.72 31.60
N SER A 183 12.97 -51.19 32.80
CA SER A 183 13.93 -51.54 33.84
C SER A 183 14.76 -52.76 33.42
N SER A 184 16.07 -52.72 33.65
CA SER A 184 16.97 -53.85 33.38
C SER A 184 16.90 -54.95 34.44
N THR A 185 16.23 -54.69 35.56
CA THR A 185 16.18 -55.58 36.75
C THR A 185 14.75 -55.95 37.18
N SER A 186 13.71 -55.51 36.47
CA SER A 186 12.30 -55.80 36.80
C SER A 186 11.38 -55.69 35.56
N TYR A 187 10.18 -56.28 35.59
CA TYR A 187 9.16 -56.17 34.53
C TYR A 187 8.47 -54.78 34.45
N ASN A 188 9.15 -53.72 34.92
CA ASN A 188 8.60 -52.38 35.07
C ASN A 188 9.11 -51.40 34.01
N ILE A 189 8.36 -50.32 33.78
CA ILE A 189 8.79 -49.19 32.94
C ILE A 189 9.00 -47.92 33.78
N ASN A 190 10.08 -47.20 33.49
CA ASN A 190 10.43 -45.93 34.14
C ASN A 190 9.73 -44.73 33.48
N GLY A 191 9.64 -43.62 34.20
CA GLY A 191 9.03 -42.39 33.69
C GLY A 191 9.77 -41.75 32.51
N ALA A 192 9.02 -41.12 31.60
CA ALA A 192 9.57 -40.32 30.51
C ALA A 192 10.00 -38.92 30.99
N GLY A 193 11.11 -38.40 30.45
CA GLY A 193 11.66 -37.11 30.83
C GLY A 193 10.94 -35.92 30.18
N GLY A 194 10.84 -34.81 30.90
CA GLY A 194 10.28 -33.55 30.38
C GLY A 194 11.21 -32.81 29.42
N GLY A 195 10.65 -32.02 28.49
CA GLY A 195 11.43 -31.13 27.62
C GLY A 195 12.04 -29.97 28.41
N GLY A 196 13.14 -29.39 27.94
CA GLY A 196 13.79 -28.28 28.65
C GLY A 196 14.91 -27.63 27.86
N TRP A 197 15.74 -26.84 28.54
CA TRP A 197 17.01 -26.40 27.99
C TRP A 197 17.88 -27.61 27.66
N TYR A 198 18.11 -28.45 28.67
CA TYR A 198 18.35 -29.88 28.50
C TYR A 198 17.14 -30.65 29.01
N GLY A 199 16.67 -31.62 28.22
CA GLY A 199 15.54 -32.44 28.61
C GLY A 199 15.87 -33.41 29.75
N GLY A 200 14.85 -33.76 30.51
CA GLY A 200 14.91 -34.70 31.61
C GLY A 200 15.28 -36.11 31.20
N ILE A 201 15.84 -36.86 32.14
CA ILE A 201 16.40 -38.19 31.94
C ILE A 201 15.36 -39.27 32.25
N SER A 202 15.51 -40.46 31.65
CA SER A 202 14.83 -41.69 32.07
C SER A 202 15.91 -42.73 32.39
N SER A 203 15.83 -43.40 33.53
CA SER A 203 16.83 -44.38 33.96
C SER A 203 16.53 -45.78 33.43
N THR A 204 17.51 -46.68 33.50
CA THR A 204 17.32 -48.13 33.30
C THR A 204 17.39 -48.91 34.62
N ASN A 205 17.77 -48.27 35.73
CA ASN A 205 18.06 -48.92 37.00
C ASN A 205 16.88 -48.76 37.98
N SER A 206 16.57 -49.81 38.73
CA SER A 206 15.65 -49.72 39.88
C SER A 206 16.39 -49.10 41.08
N VAL A 207 15.73 -48.23 41.85
CA VAL A 207 16.23 -47.85 43.19
C VAL A 207 16.08 -49.06 44.12
N GLY A 208 17.04 -49.24 45.05
CA GLY A 208 17.21 -50.45 45.86
C GLY A 208 15.89 -51.01 46.43
N GLY A 209 15.70 -52.33 46.28
CA GLY A 209 14.47 -53.04 46.70
C GLY A 209 13.49 -53.40 45.57
N GLY A 210 13.81 -53.13 44.30
CA GLY A 210 12.96 -53.44 43.14
C GLY A 210 11.99 -52.31 42.73
N SER A 211 12.19 -51.10 43.27
CA SER A 211 11.34 -49.93 43.05
C SER A 211 11.69 -49.18 41.75
N LYS A 212 10.65 -48.76 41.01
CA LYS A 212 10.70 -48.01 39.74
C LYS A 212 11.26 -46.57 39.90
N THR A 213 11.67 -45.95 38.80
CA THR A 213 12.03 -44.52 38.76
C THR A 213 11.03 -43.69 37.95
N HIS A 214 10.74 -42.47 38.39
CA HIS A 214 9.97 -41.51 37.59
C HIS A 214 10.84 -40.87 36.50
N GLY A 215 10.24 -40.01 35.69
CA GLY A 215 10.96 -39.25 34.67
C GLY A 215 11.55 -37.99 35.26
N GLY A 216 12.74 -37.62 34.80
CA GLY A 216 13.39 -36.36 35.14
C GLY A 216 12.65 -35.16 34.55
N GLY A 217 12.65 -34.03 35.25
CA GLY A 217 12.19 -32.75 34.71
C GLY A 217 13.23 -32.16 33.76
N GLY A 218 12.81 -31.40 32.75
CA GLY A 218 13.71 -30.62 31.92
C GLY A 218 14.16 -29.34 32.63
N SER A 219 15.39 -28.88 32.40
CA SER A 219 15.93 -27.67 33.03
C SER A 219 15.38 -26.41 32.35
N GLY A 220 15.35 -25.30 33.09
CA GLY A 220 15.03 -23.98 32.54
C GLY A 220 16.28 -23.27 32.03
N TYR A 221 16.12 -22.14 31.34
CA TYR A 221 17.22 -21.30 30.88
C TYR A 221 16.77 -19.87 30.67
N VAL A 222 17.64 -18.92 30.97
CA VAL A 222 17.49 -17.51 30.62
C VAL A 222 18.79 -17.03 30.00
N TYR A 223 18.73 -16.40 28.83
CA TYR A 223 19.91 -15.91 28.12
C TYR A 223 20.36 -14.57 28.70
N THR A 224 21.39 -14.60 29.53
CA THR A 224 22.02 -13.41 30.14
C THR A 224 23.50 -13.38 29.78
N SER A 225 24.19 -12.28 30.10
CA SER A 225 25.64 -12.19 29.90
C SER A 225 26.42 -13.29 30.64
N SER A 226 25.92 -13.78 31.78
CA SER A 226 26.59 -14.82 32.59
C SER A 226 26.28 -16.25 32.13
N THR A 227 25.10 -16.49 31.57
CA THR A 227 24.65 -17.82 31.12
C THR A 227 24.94 -18.08 29.65
N ALA A 228 25.29 -17.07 28.86
CA ALA A 228 25.62 -17.20 27.44
C ALA A 228 26.76 -18.18 27.17
N LYS A 229 27.72 -18.32 28.09
CA LYS A 229 28.82 -19.31 28.01
C LYS A 229 28.34 -20.77 28.05
N ASN A 230 27.13 -21.02 28.55
CA ASN A 230 26.54 -22.37 28.64
C ASN A 230 25.75 -22.73 27.37
N TYR A 231 25.66 -21.82 26.38
CA TYR A 231 24.97 -22.09 25.12
C TYR A 231 25.75 -23.12 24.30
N PRO A 232 25.09 -24.16 23.74
CA PRO A 232 25.76 -25.09 22.84
C PRO A 232 26.38 -24.41 21.62
N SER A 233 27.35 -25.08 21.00
CA SER A 233 27.94 -24.64 19.73
C SER A 233 26.84 -24.43 18.69
N GLY A 234 26.85 -23.28 18.01
CA GLY A 234 25.82 -22.89 17.04
C GLY A 234 24.79 -21.86 17.56
N CYS A 235 25.02 -21.23 18.72
CA CYS A 235 24.17 -20.14 19.22
C CYS A 235 23.94 -19.05 18.15
N LEU A 236 22.68 -18.75 17.87
CA LEU A 236 22.26 -17.75 16.87
C LEU A 236 22.00 -16.37 17.51
N LEU A 237 22.20 -16.24 18.82
CA LEU A 237 21.92 -15.04 19.59
C LEU A 237 23.20 -14.27 19.91
N ASN A 238 23.11 -12.95 19.94
CA ASN A 238 24.18 -12.06 20.38
C ASN A 238 23.76 -11.26 21.64
N SER A 239 24.64 -10.41 22.15
CA SER A 239 24.44 -9.62 23.38
C SER A 239 23.21 -8.71 23.36
N SER A 240 22.64 -8.40 22.19
CA SER A 240 21.39 -7.62 22.08
C SER A 240 20.17 -8.37 22.63
N TYR A 241 20.27 -9.67 22.85
CA TYR A 241 19.19 -10.52 23.40
C TYR A 241 19.38 -10.87 24.88
N TYR A 242 20.35 -10.26 25.56
CA TYR A 242 20.54 -10.51 26.99
C TYR A 242 19.36 -9.99 27.80
N LEU A 243 18.81 -10.88 28.64
CA LEU A 243 17.78 -10.58 29.61
C LEU A 243 18.37 -9.90 30.85
N SER A 244 17.70 -8.87 31.35
CA SER A 244 17.87 -8.34 32.69
C SER A 244 16.79 -8.90 33.63
N ASP A 245 17.01 -8.82 34.94
CA ASP A 245 16.06 -9.28 35.97
C ASP A 245 15.58 -10.73 35.75
N ALA A 246 16.46 -11.53 35.14
CA ALA A 246 16.11 -12.83 34.62
C ALA A 246 16.22 -13.91 35.70
N LYS A 247 15.23 -14.81 35.75
CA LYS A 247 15.17 -15.91 36.71
C LYS A 247 14.53 -17.13 36.06
N THR A 248 15.00 -18.31 36.45
CA THR A 248 14.31 -19.57 36.20
C THR A 248 14.05 -20.27 37.53
N ILE A 249 12.83 -20.76 37.72
CA ILE A 249 12.27 -21.29 38.96
C ILE A 249 11.73 -22.69 38.65
N ALA A 250 12.09 -23.66 39.48
CA ALA A 250 11.63 -25.04 39.33
C ALA A 250 10.16 -25.20 39.73
N GLY A 251 9.46 -26.16 39.11
CA GLY A 251 8.00 -26.34 39.22
C GLY A 251 7.47 -26.79 40.59
N ASN A 252 8.33 -27.02 41.59
CA ASN A 252 7.93 -27.27 42.97
C ASN A 252 8.20 -26.08 43.90
N THR A 253 8.72 -24.96 43.37
CA THR A 253 9.01 -23.75 44.13
C THR A 253 7.93 -22.71 43.88
N SER A 254 7.44 -22.08 44.95
CA SER A 254 6.42 -21.04 44.85
C SER A 254 7.00 -19.71 44.38
N PHE A 255 6.24 -18.97 43.58
CA PHE A 255 6.56 -17.61 43.14
C PHE A 255 5.29 -16.76 43.10
N THR A 256 5.46 -15.43 43.10
CA THR A 256 4.35 -14.51 42.92
C THR A 256 3.99 -14.43 41.44
N SER A 257 2.77 -14.86 41.11
CA SER A 257 2.23 -14.80 39.76
C SER A 257 2.00 -13.34 39.33
N PRO A 258 1.84 -13.08 38.03
CA PRO A 258 1.54 -11.74 37.53
C PRO A 258 0.22 -11.12 38.03
N THR A 259 -0.70 -11.90 38.63
CA THR A 259 -1.93 -11.39 39.25
C THR A 259 -1.74 -11.06 40.74
N GLY A 260 -0.55 -11.29 41.29
CA GLY A 260 -0.20 -11.06 42.68
C GLY A 260 -0.47 -12.24 43.61
N SER A 261 -1.02 -13.35 43.10
CA SER A 261 -1.22 -14.59 43.88
C SER A 261 0.06 -15.42 43.98
N SER A 262 0.17 -16.28 44.99
CA SER A 262 1.23 -17.29 45.04
C SER A 262 0.89 -18.46 44.11
N GLU A 263 1.79 -18.83 43.21
CA GLU A 263 1.70 -19.98 42.29
C GLU A 263 2.88 -20.94 42.52
N THR A 264 2.64 -22.26 42.48
CA THR A 264 3.69 -23.29 42.66
C THR A 264 3.71 -24.22 41.46
N GLY A 265 4.68 -23.96 40.57
CA GLY A 265 4.78 -24.60 39.24
C GLY A 265 3.53 -24.46 38.39
N HIS A 266 3.55 -25.08 37.22
CA HIS A 266 2.43 -25.04 36.30
C HIS A 266 1.82 -26.43 36.07
N PRO A 267 0.56 -26.66 36.48
CA PRO A 267 -0.18 -27.87 36.15
C PRO A 267 -0.78 -27.77 34.74
N GLY A 268 -0.90 -28.89 34.03
CA GLY A 268 -1.49 -28.90 32.69
C GLY A 268 -0.51 -28.49 31.57
N ASN A 269 -1.04 -27.88 30.51
CA ASN A 269 -0.23 -27.36 29.41
C ASN A 269 0.55 -26.13 29.88
N GLY A 270 1.66 -25.82 29.21
CA GLY A 270 2.42 -24.61 29.46
C GLY A 270 1.65 -23.34 29.09
N TYR A 271 2.26 -22.20 29.39
CA TYR A 271 1.73 -20.88 29.10
C TYR A 271 2.86 -19.90 28.82
N CYS A 272 2.67 -18.93 27.93
CA CYS A 272 3.61 -17.84 27.74
C CYS A 272 2.90 -16.50 27.76
N ARG A 273 3.50 -15.52 28.45
CA ARG A 273 3.01 -14.16 28.56
C ARG A 273 4.13 -13.19 28.23
N ILE A 274 3.83 -12.20 27.40
CA ILE A 274 4.72 -11.09 27.08
C ILE A 274 4.03 -9.80 27.48
N THR A 275 4.61 -9.09 28.45
CA THR A 275 4.11 -7.76 28.87
C THR A 275 4.94 -6.68 28.19
N VAL A 276 4.30 -5.77 27.48
CA VAL A 276 4.96 -4.66 26.77
C VAL A 276 5.21 -3.52 27.74
N ILE A 277 6.43 -3.42 28.29
CA ILE A 277 6.81 -2.38 29.25
C ILE A 277 6.88 -1.02 28.55
N GLU A 278 7.52 -0.96 27.39
CA GLU A 278 7.61 0.24 26.56
C GLU A 278 7.72 -0.19 25.10
N CYS A 279 6.95 0.40 24.19
CA CYS A 279 7.23 0.27 22.76
C CYS A 279 7.38 1.65 22.14
N LYS A 280 8.42 1.84 21.33
CA LYS A 280 8.60 3.06 20.52
C LYS A 280 7.86 2.89 19.20
N SER A 281 6.56 2.71 19.30
CA SER A 281 5.63 2.89 18.18
C SER A 281 5.44 4.39 17.98
N THR A 282 5.50 4.87 16.73
CA THR A 282 5.17 6.26 16.37
C THR A 282 3.69 6.54 16.64
N ALA A 283 3.34 6.81 17.89
CA ALA A 283 2.04 7.31 18.31
C ALA A 283 2.13 8.83 18.46
N LEU A 284 1.21 9.55 17.81
CA LEU A 284 1.12 11.00 17.93
C LEU A 284 0.25 11.33 19.14
N TYR A 285 0.79 12.14 20.04
CA TYR A 285 0.09 12.66 21.21
C TYR A 285 -0.25 14.12 20.97
N THR A 286 -1.42 14.55 21.44
CA THR A 286 -1.82 15.96 21.43
C THR A 286 -1.98 16.45 22.86
N ARG A 287 -1.54 17.67 23.12
CA ARG A 287 -1.70 18.31 24.43
C ARG A 287 -3.08 18.97 24.47
N ILE A 288 -3.97 18.43 25.28
CA ILE A 288 -5.32 18.98 25.50
C ILE A 288 -5.40 19.41 26.95
N ASN A 289 -5.63 20.72 27.17
CA ASN A 289 -5.75 21.31 28.51
C ASN A 289 -4.58 20.92 29.43
N ASN A 290 -3.35 21.14 28.95
CA ASN A 290 -2.08 20.77 29.60
C ASN A 290 -1.84 19.28 29.89
N SER A 291 -2.80 18.41 29.55
CA SER A 291 -2.66 16.95 29.66
C SER A 291 -2.30 16.35 28.30
N MET A 292 -1.29 15.48 28.28
CA MET A 292 -0.97 14.70 27.09
C MET A 292 -2.05 13.64 26.85
N LYS A 293 -2.74 13.72 25.71
CA LYS A 293 -3.76 12.75 25.30
C LYS A 293 -3.30 12.04 24.04
N LYS A 294 -3.38 10.72 24.05
CA LYS A 294 -3.07 9.88 22.89
C LYS A 294 -4.17 10.02 21.84
N ALA A 295 -3.82 10.35 20.60
CA ALA A 295 -4.80 10.37 19.53
C ALA A 295 -5.18 8.95 19.11
N THR A 296 -6.49 8.65 19.03
CA THR A 296 -7.02 7.33 18.65
C THR A 296 -7.38 7.24 17.17
N ALA A 297 -7.58 8.37 16.50
CA ALA A 297 -7.75 8.50 15.05
C ALA A 297 -7.48 9.95 14.63
N PHE A 298 -6.97 10.15 13.42
CA PHE A 298 -6.82 11.46 12.79
C PHE A 298 -7.81 11.59 11.65
N TYR A 299 -8.54 12.71 11.59
CA TYR A 299 -9.44 12.98 10.47
C TYR A 299 -8.99 14.24 9.74
N PHE A 300 -8.81 14.11 8.44
CA PHE A 300 -8.58 15.23 7.52
C PHE A 300 -9.90 15.61 6.90
N LYS A 301 -10.31 16.87 7.02
CA LYS A 301 -11.44 17.39 6.26
C LYS A 301 -10.87 18.12 5.05
N LEU A 302 -11.16 17.62 3.85
CA LEU A 302 -10.78 18.31 2.62
C LEU A 302 -11.78 19.43 2.30
N ASN A 303 -11.41 20.33 1.39
CA ASN A 303 -12.22 21.49 0.98
C ASN A 303 -13.61 21.15 0.41
N ASN A 304 -13.85 19.87 0.08
CA ASN A 304 -15.16 19.34 -0.33
C ASN A 304 -16.06 18.93 0.85
N ASN A 305 -15.73 19.36 2.08
CA ASN A 305 -16.39 18.99 3.32
C ASN A 305 -16.37 17.48 3.68
N LYS A 306 -15.63 16.66 2.93
CA LYS A 306 -15.52 15.22 3.22
C LYS A 306 -14.41 14.96 4.22
N MET A 307 -14.72 14.18 5.25
CA MET A 307 -13.76 13.76 6.27
C MET A 307 -13.13 12.41 5.92
N TYR A 308 -11.82 12.28 6.13
CA TYR A 308 -11.03 11.10 5.84
C TYR A 308 -10.24 10.69 7.08
N GLY A 309 -10.40 9.45 7.55
CA GLY A 309 -9.73 8.96 8.75
C GLY A 309 -8.43 8.23 8.45
N VAL A 310 -7.39 8.45 9.25
CA VAL A 310 -6.18 7.61 9.31
C VAL A 310 -6.07 7.05 10.72
N GLY A 311 -5.95 5.71 10.82
CA GLY A 311 -5.67 5.02 12.08
C GLY A 311 -6.81 4.21 12.71
N SER A 312 -7.91 3.91 12.01
CA SER A 312 -8.86 2.91 12.52
C SER A 312 -8.27 1.50 12.36
N ALA A 313 -7.78 0.92 13.46
CA ALA A 313 -7.47 -0.51 13.57
C ALA A 313 -8.72 -1.41 13.43
N ASN A 314 -9.90 -0.82 13.25
CA ASN A 314 -11.17 -1.48 12.99
C ASN A 314 -11.83 -0.86 11.75
N TYR A 315 -11.09 -0.67 10.66
CA TYR A 315 -11.75 -0.45 9.39
C TYR A 315 -12.29 -1.81 8.91
N ASN A 316 -13.56 -2.07 9.21
CA ASN A 316 -14.38 -3.08 8.52
C ASN A 316 -14.62 -2.62 7.07
N GLY A 317 -13.53 -2.49 6.33
CA GLY A 317 -13.51 -2.01 4.96
C GLY A 317 -14.02 -3.08 4.03
N SER A 318 -15.30 -3.00 3.67
CA SER A 318 -15.96 -3.67 2.55
C SER A 318 -15.19 -4.88 2.01
N VAL A 319 -15.44 -6.05 2.61
CA VAL A 319 -15.00 -7.32 2.04
C VAL A 319 -15.80 -7.53 0.77
N MET A 320 -15.12 -7.66 -0.36
CA MET A 320 -15.71 -8.01 -1.64
C MET A 320 -15.40 -9.47 -1.94
N ASN A 321 -16.44 -10.29 -2.07
CA ASN A 321 -16.35 -11.69 -2.46
C ASN A 321 -16.81 -11.83 -3.91
N PHE A 322 -16.05 -12.58 -4.70
CA PHE A 322 -16.32 -12.82 -6.11
C PHE A 322 -16.35 -14.33 -6.34
N ASP A 323 -17.54 -14.91 -6.19
CA ASP A 323 -17.78 -16.31 -6.53
C ASP A 323 -17.72 -16.50 -8.06
N TYR A 324 -17.58 -17.75 -8.51
CA TYR A 324 -17.57 -18.06 -9.93
C TYR A 324 -18.92 -17.78 -10.61
N THR A 325 -18.91 -16.98 -11.67
CA THR A 325 -20.08 -16.62 -12.47
C THR A 325 -20.04 -17.14 -13.92
N GLY A 326 -18.95 -17.79 -14.33
CA GLY A 326 -18.72 -18.17 -15.74
C GLY A 326 -18.19 -17.03 -16.63
N SER A 327 -17.98 -15.84 -16.08
CA SER A 327 -17.54 -14.65 -16.81
C SER A 327 -16.64 -13.74 -15.96
N VAL A 328 -15.98 -12.78 -16.61
CA VAL A 328 -15.18 -11.76 -15.92
C VAL A 328 -16.07 -10.86 -15.07
N GLN A 329 -15.64 -10.59 -13.85
CA GLN A 329 -16.26 -9.63 -12.94
C GLN A 329 -15.39 -8.38 -12.85
N THR A 330 -15.95 -7.23 -12.46
CA THR A 330 -15.17 -6.00 -12.32
C THR A 330 -15.49 -5.27 -11.02
N ALA A 331 -14.49 -4.57 -10.48
CA ALA A 331 -14.66 -3.67 -9.35
C ALA A 331 -13.84 -2.40 -9.56
N THR A 332 -14.21 -1.34 -8.85
CA THR A 332 -13.44 -0.09 -8.82
C THR A 332 -12.87 0.10 -7.41
N LEU A 333 -11.56 -0.02 -7.28
CA LEU A 333 -10.85 0.15 -6.02
C LEU A 333 -10.45 1.62 -5.90
N THR A 334 -10.82 2.28 -4.80
CA THR A 334 -10.38 3.64 -4.49
C THR A 334 -8.93 3.65 -3.97
N PRO A 335 -8.26 4.80 -3.82
CA PRO A 335 -6.96 4.84 -3.16
C PRO A 335 -7.02 4.19 -1.77
N GLY A 336 -6.06 3.33 -1.46
CA GLY A 336 -6.15 2.47 -0.28
C GLY A 336 -5.16 1.32 -0.29
N ALA A 337 -5.00 0.68 0.87
CA ALA A 337 -4.33 -0.60 0.99
C ALA A 337 -5.36 -1.74 0.92
N TYR A 338 -5.06 -2.80 0.18
CA TYR A 338 -5.98 -3.92 -0.07
C TYR A 338 -5.26 -5.25 0.10
N LYS A 339 -5.88 -6.19 0.81
CA LYS A 339 -5.50 -7.61 0.79
C LYS A 339 -6.25 -8.28 -0.37
N LEU A 340 -5.50 -8.93 -1.24
CA LEU A 340 -5.99 -9.67 -2.41
C LEU A 340 -5.80 -11.15 -2.14
N GLU A 341 -6.83 -11.95 -2.35
CA GLU A 341 -6.82 -13.40 -2.14
C GLU A 341 -7.50 -14.11 -3.32
N CYS A 342 -6.84 -15.11 -3.87
CA CYS A 342 -7.34 -15.91 -4.99
C CYS A 342 -7.21 -17.40 -4.67
N TRP A 343 -8.24 -18.17 -5.00
CA TRP A 343 -8.28 -19.63 -4.91
C TRP A 343 -8.51 -20.20 -6.31
N GLY A 344 -7.60 -21.02 -6.82
CA GLY A 344 -7.74 -21.66 -8.13
C GLY A 344 -8.83 -22.73 -8.12
N ALA A 345 -9.39 -23.07 -9.28
CA ALA A 345 -10.43 -24.09 -9.36
C ALA A 345 -9.88 -25.52 -9.39
N GLN A 346 -10.71 -26.47 -8.99
CA GLN A 346 -10.44 -27.89 -9.11
C GLN A 346 -10.54 -28.37 -10.57
N GLY A 347 -9.75 -29.36 -10.95
CA GLY A 347 -9.95 -30.11 -12.19
C GLY A 347 -11.21 -30.99 -12.22
N GLY A 348 -11.55 -31.49 -13.40
CA GLY A 348 -12.62 -32.44 -13.61
C GLY A 348 -12.28 -33.82 -13.05
N ASN A 349 -13.30 -34.53 -12.58
CA ASN A 349 -13.15 -35.90 -12.10
C ASN A 349 -13.24 -36.90 -13.28
N GLY A 350 -12.86 -38.16 -13.03
CA GLY A 350 -13.06 -39.29 -13.92
C GLY A 350 -14.01 -40.30 -13.29
N SER A 351 -14.83 -40.99 -14.10
CA SER A 351 -15.76 -42.03 -13.64
C SER A 351 -15.51 -43.33 -14.39
N SER A 352 -15.02 -44.38 -13.72
CA SER A 352 -14.75 -45.69 -14.32
C SER A 352 -16.03 -46.53 -14.46
N ASN A 353 -16.24 -47.15 -15.63
CA ASN A 353 -17.33 -48.09 -15.99
C ASN A 353 -17.87 -48.92 -14.80
N GLY A 354 -18.93 -48.44 -14.13
CA GLY A 354 -19.75 -49.22 -13.19
C GLY A 354 -19.06 -49.74 -11.92
N ASN A 355 -17.75 -49.56 -11.74
CA ASN A 355 -17.04 -49.93 -10.51
C ASN A 355 -16.89 -48.71 -9.61
N SER A 356 -17.77 -48.61 -8.61
CA SER A 356 -17.90 -47.48 -7.67
C SER A 356 -16.69 -47.25 -6.75
N ASN A 357 -15.66 -48.11 -6.80
CA ASN A 357 -14.53 -48.09 -5.87
C ASN A 357 -13.29 -47.31 -6.35
N ILE A 358 -13.28 -46.72 -7.56
CA ILE A 358 -12.14 -45.92 -8.08
C ILE A 358 -12.63 -44.59 -8.68
N ASN A 359 -12.95 -43.61 -7.82
CA ASN A 359 -13.25 -42.24 -8.26
C ASN A 359 -11.97 -41.40 -8.27
N ALA A 360 -11.32 -41.25 -9.42
CA ALA A 360 -10.18 -40.34 -9.56
C ALA A 360 -10.67 -38.88 -9.46
N VAL A 361 -10.23 -38.19 -8.40
CA VAL A 361 -10.62 -36.80 -8.10
C VAL A 361 -9.69 -35.82 -8.81
N GLY A 362 -10.26 -34.80 -9.46
CA GLY A 362 -9.51 -33.73 -10.11
C GLY A 362 -8.57 -33.03 -9.13
N GLY A 363 -7.45 -32.57 -9.65
CA GLY A 363 -6.45 -31.84 -8.87
C GLY A 363 -7.07 -30.61 -8.23
N LEU A 364 -6.70 -30.34 -6.98
CA LEU A 364 -7.23 -29.20 -6.23
C LEU A 364 -6.49 -27.92 -6.66
N GLY A 365 -7.21 -26.79 -6.66
CA GLY A 365 -6.62 -25.49 -6.96
C GLY A 365 -5.77 -24.97 -5.79
N GLY A 366 -4.83 -24.10 -6.09
CA GLY A 366 -3.97 -23.47 -5.08
C GLY A 366 -4.54 -22.15 -4.54
N TYR A 367 -3.74 -21.48 -3.73
CA TYR A 367 -4.09 -20.21 -3.09
C TYR A 367 -2.98 -19.17 -3.28
N SER A 368 -3.35 -17.95 -3.60
CA SER A 368 -2.41 -16.82 -3.67
C SER A 368 -2.95 -15.64 -2.88
N VAL A 369 -2.07 -14.99 -2.11
CA VAL A 369 -2.41 -13.81 -1.32
C VAL A 369 -1.32 -12.75 -1.43
N GLY A 370 -1.71 -11.49 -1.33
CA GLY A 370 -0.79 -10.36 -1.22
C GLY A 370 -1.49 -9.07 -0.83
N THR A 371 -0.71 -8.09 -0.37
CA THR A 371 -1.21 -6.75 -0.03
C THR A 371 -0.71 -5.72 -1.04
N ILE A 372 -1.61 -4.96 -1.64
CA ILE A 372 -1.31 -3.87 -2.57
C ILE A 372 -1.67 -2.51 -1.97
N THR A 373 -0.91 -1.48 -2.31
CA THR A 373 -1.27 -0.08 -2.03
C THR A 373 -1.54 0.66 -3.33
N LEU A 374 -2.75 1.19 -3.49
CA LEU A 374 -3.18 1.94 -4.66
C LEU A 374 -3.16 3.44 -4.36
N SER A 375 -2.49 4.21 -5.22
CA SER A 375 -2.41 5.68 -5.09
C SER A 375 -3.53 6.44 -5.78
N LYS A 376 -4.25 5.76 -6.68
CA LYS A 376 -5.33 6.30 -7.49
C LYS A 376 -6.48 5.30 -7.53
N THR A 377 -7.67 5.79 -7.85
CA THR A 377 -8.80 4.93 -8.16
C THR A 377 -8.46 4.05 -9.36
N GLN A 378 -8.67 2.74 -9.23
CA GLN A 378 -8.26 1.77 -10.20
C GLN A 378 -9.38 0.77 -10.48
N LYS A 379 -9.74 0.61 -11.76
CA LYS A 379 -10.60 -0.48 -12.19
C LYS A 379 -9.80 -1.79 -12.14
N VAL A 380 -10.40 -2.83 -11.59
CA VAL A 380 -9.84 -4.18 -11.56
C VAL A 380 -10.80 -5.16 -12.22
N TYR A 381 -10.22 -6.17 -12.87
CA TYR A 381 -10.93 -7.27 -13.50
C TYR A 381 -10.61 -8.53 -12.71
N ILE A 382 -11.66 -9.26 -12.33
CA ILE A 382 -11.61 -10.40 -11.43
C ILE A 382 -12.04 -11.64 -12.19
N TYR A 383 -11.19 -12.65 -12.18
CA TYR A 383 -11.46 -13.96 -12.74
C TYR A 383 -11.44 -14.98 -11.61
N SER A 384 -12.60 -15.56 -11.32
CA SER A 384 -12.72 -16.75 -10.47
C SER A 384 -12.75 -17.96 -11.38
N GLY A 385 -11.82 -18.90 -11.22
CA GLY A 385 -11.68 -20.04 -12.13
C GLY A 385 -12.91 -20.95 -12.14
N GLY A 386 -13.25 -21.52 -13.29
CA GLY A 386 -14.29 -22.56 -13.37
C GLY A 386 -13.71 -23.93 -13.05
N LYS A 387 -14.48 -24.79 -12.36
CA LYS A 387 -14.12 -26.20 -12.18
C LYS A 387 -14.05 -26.90 -13.55
N GLY A 388 -13.07 -27.79 -13.72
CA GLY A 388 -13.02 -28.68 -14.89
C GLY A 388 -14.23 -29.61 -14.96
N GLN A 389 -14.65 -29.94 -16.18
CA GLN A 389 -15.77 -30.83 -16.44
C GLN A 389 -15.36 -32.30 -16.28
N THR A 390 -16.30 -33.10 -15.78
CA THR A 390 -16.17 -34.56 -15.59
C THR A 390 -16.73 -35.28 -16.82
N LYS A 391 -16.03 -36.30 -17.33
CA LYS A 391 -16.58 -37.21 -18.35
C LYS A 391 -16.48 -38.67 -17.91
N SER A 392 -17.61 -39.37 -18.03
CA SER A 392 -17.72 -40.81 -17.92
C SER A 392 -17.42 -41.47 -19.27
N ASN A 393 -16.92 -42.72 -19.25
CA ASN A 393 -16.70 -43.49 -20.46
C ASN A 393 -18.05 -43.77 -21.16
N THR A 394 -18.18 -43.32 -22.40
CA THR A 394 -19.37 -43.56 -23.24
C THR A 394 -19.03 -44.35 -24.51
N GLY A 395 -17.76 -44.75 -24.70
CA GLY A 395 -17.26 -45.33 -25.94
C GLY A 395 -17.16 -44.35 -27.12
N SER A 396 -17.69 -43.13 -26.98
CA SER A 396 -17.75 -42.11 -28.04
C SER A 396 -16.85 -40.93 -27.73
N TYR A 397 -16.02 -40.55 -28.72
CA TYR A 397 -15.14 -39.39 -28.61
C TYR A 397 -15.96 -38.10 -28.46
N SER A 398 -15.63 -37.30 -27.44
CA SER A 398 -16.15 -35.95 -27.31
C SER A 398 -15.17 -35.06 -26.53
N THR A 399 -15.27 -33.76 -26.77
CA THR A 399 -14.49 -32.75 -26.05
C THR A 399 -15.17 -32.39 -24.74
N VAL A 400 -14.38 -32.42 -23.67
CA VAL A 400 -14.72 -31.98 -22.33
C VAL A 400 -14.03 -30.65 -22.12
N ASN A 401 -14.81 -29.57 -22.02
CA ASN A 401 -14.23 -28.23 -22.00
C ASN A 401 -13.50 -27.98 -20.69
N GLY A 402 -12.33 -27.34 -20.78
CA GLY A 402 -11.60 -26.86 -19.61
C GLY A 402 -12.39 -25.84 -18.80
N GLY A 403 -12.01 -25.73 -17.53
CA GLY A 403 -12.55 -24.75 -16.61
C GLY A 403 -12.30 -23.31 -17.09
N PHE A 404 -13.27 -22.43 -16.86
CA PHE A 404 -13.18 -21.01 -17.20
C PHE A 404 -11.91 -20.36 -16.65
N ASN A 405 -11.32 -19.44 -17.42
CA ASN A 405 -10.01 -18.82 -17.16
C ASN A 405 -8.82 -19.79 -17.30
N GLY A 406 -8.83 -20.51 -18.43
CA GLY A 406 -7.63 -21.15 -18.96
C GLY A 406 -7.41 -22.60 -18.54
N GLY A 407 -8.41 -23.34 -18.07
CA GLY A 407 -8.29 -24.80 -17.93
C GLY A 407 -8.13 -25.47 -19.31
N GLY A 408 -7.28 -26.48 -19.41
CA GLY A 408 -7.11 -27.26 -20.64
C GLY A 408 -8.29 -28.20 -20.88
N SER A 409 -8.75 -28.31 -22.11
CA SER A 409 -9.81 -29.25 -22.50
C SER A 409 -9.29 -30.69 -22.57
N ASN A 410 -10.18 -31.67 -22.66
CA ASN A 410 -9.82 -33.07 -22.85
C ASN A 410 -10.66 -33.70 -23.96
N TYR A 411 -10.01 -34.30 -24.97
CA TYR A 411 -10.69 -35.02 -26.05
C TYR A 411 -10.51 -36.52 -25.88
N THR A 412 -11.54 -37.22 -25.42
CA THR A 412 -11.45 -38.66 -25.16
C THR A 412 -12.74 -39.40 -25.43
N CYS A 413 -12.70 -40.72 -25.67
CA CYS A 413 -13.89 -41.59 -25.64
C CYS A 413 -14.09 -42.31 -24.30
N GLY A 414 -13.03 -42.38 -23.47
CA GLY A 414 -13.01 -42.99 -22.16
C GLY A 414 -13.34 -42.02 -21.00
N SER A 415 -12.99 -42.44 -19.79
CA SER A 415 -13.16 -41.65 -18.55
C SER A 415 -12.05 -40.62 -18.41
N GLY A 416 -12.36 -39.34 -18.23
CA GLY A 416 -11.33 -38.31 -18.05
C GLY A 416 -11.87 -36.93 -17.69
N GLY A 417 -11.04 -36.15 -17.00
CA GLY A 417 -11.37 -34.80 -16.57
C GLY A 417 -10.64 -33.72 -17.38
N SER A 418 -11.30 -32.58 -17.60
CA SER A 418 -10.61 -31.37 -18.08
C SER A 418 -9.95 -30.60 -16.93
N GLY A 419 -9.02 -29.69 -17.25
CA GLY A 419 -8.30 -28.90 -16.24
C GLY A 419 -9.18 -27.82 -15.61
N GLY A 420 -8.94 -27.50 -14.34
CA GLY A 420 -9.58 -26.38 -13.64
C GLY A 420 -8.95 -25.05 -14.03
N GLY A 421 -9.76 -23.99 -14.03
CA GLY A 421 -9.31 -22.63 -14.32
C GLY A 421 -8.48 -21.99 -13.21
N GLY A 422 -7.58 -21.08 -13.59
CA GLY A 422 -6.90 -20.22 -12.62
C GLY A 422 -7.84 -19.13 -12.09
N SER A 423 -7.51 -18.56 -10.93
CA SER A 423 -8.17 -17.34 -10.43
C SER A 423 -7.17 -16.20 -10.36
N ASP A 424 -7.52 -15.02 -10.89
CA ASP A 424 -6.62 -13.87 -10.94
C ASP A 424 -7.31 -12.51 -10.84
N ILE A 425 -6.50 -11.50 -10.52
CA ILE A 425 -6.90 -10.09 -10.54
C ILE A 425 -6.00 -9.35 -11.51
N ARG A 426 -6.61 -8.57 -12.41
CA ARG A 426 -5.94 -7.70 -13.38
C ARG A 426 -6.22 -6.25 -13.05
N ILE A 427 -5.19 -5.40 -13.15
CA ILE A 427 -5.30 -4.00 -12.76
C ILE A 427 -5.26 -3.09 -14.00
N GLY A 428 -6.26 -2.21 -14.12
CA GLY A 428 -6.33 -1.15 -15.13
C GLY A 428 -6.82 -1.58 -16.51
N THR A 429 -6.52 -2.79 -16.96
CA THR A 429 -7.00 -3.34 -18.23
C THR A 429 -7.29 -4.83 -18.11
N ASP A 430 -8.19 -5.32 -18.97
CA ASP A 430 -8.51 -6.74 -19.06
C ASP A 430 -7.53 -7.47 -19.98
N SER A 431 -6.31 -7.68 -19.48
CA SER A 431 -5.24 -8.36 -20.21
C SER A 431 -4.50 -9.32 -19.30
N LEU A 432 -4.10 -10.48 -19.84
CA LEU A 432 -3.20 -11.41 -19.14
C LEU A 432 -1.88 -10.75 -18.73
N TYR A 433 -1.47 -9.69 -19.44
CA TYR A 433 -0.29 -8.88 -19.13
C TYR A 433 -0.49 -7.86 -18.01
N ALA A 434 -1.69 -7.75 -17.44
CA ALA A 434 -2.03 -6.89 -16.31
C ALA A 434 -2.32 -7.66 -15.00
N ARG A 435 -2.04 -8.97 -14.95
CA ARG A 435 -2.26 -9.85 -13.79
C ARG A 435 -1.30 -9.52 -12.65
N VAL A 436 -1.86 -9.08 -11.52
CA VAL A 436 -1.07 -8.76 -10.32
C VAL A 436 -0.90 -9.97 -9.39
N ILE A 437 -1.88 -10.87 -9.39
CA ILE A 437 -1.93 -12.08 -8.55
C ILE A 437 -2.70 -13.18 -9.26
N VAL A 438 -2.22 -14.42 -9.17
CA VAL A 438 -2.80 -15.62 -9.80
C VAL A 438 -2.69 -16.81 -8.87
N ALA A 439 -3.80 -17.52 -8.65
CA ALA A 439 -3.84 -18.85 -8.06
C ALA A 439 -4.11 -19.89 -9.16
N GLY A 440 -3.23 -20.89 -9.28
CA GLY A 440 -3.34 -21.91 -10.32
C GLY A 440 -4.45 -22.92 -10.03
N GLY A 441 -5.18 -23.29 -11.08
CA GLY A 441 -6.16 -24.36 -11.08
C GLY A 441 -5.50 -25.73 -11.15
N GLY A 442 -6.15 -26.73 -10.56
CA GLY A 442 -5.68 -28.11 -10.60
C GLY A 442 -5.97 -28.79 -11.94
N SER A 443 -5.27 -29.88 -12.20
CA SER A 443 -5.38 -30.64 -13.44
C SER A 443 -6.59 -31.59 -13.42
N GLY A 444 -7.09 -31.99 -14.59
CA GLY A 444 -8.08 -33.06 -14.69
C GLY A 444 -7.49 -34.44 -14.37
N THR A 445 -8.34 -35.44 -14.19
CA THR A 445 -7.89 -36.83 -13.95
C THR A 445 -7.78 -37.65 -15.23
N GLY A 446 -6.79 -38.55 -15.27
CA GLY A 446 -6.81 -39.71 -16.16
C GLY A 446 -7.65 -40.84 -15.55
N TRP A 447 -7.63 -42.04 -16.16
CA TRP A 447 -8.47 -43.17 -15.76
C TRP A 447 -8.40 -43.53 -14.25
N THR A 448 -7.21 -43.78 -13.71
CA THR A 448 -7.00 -44.11 -12.29
C THR A 448 -6.09 -43.10 -11.56
N ILE A 449 -5.61 -42.07 -12.26
CA ILE A 449 -4.64 -41.10 -11.74
C ILE A 449 -5.35 -39.84 -11.25
N LYS A 450 -5.19 -39.52 -9.96
CA LYS A 450 -5.67 -38.27 -9.35
C LYS A 450 -5.06 -37.07 -10.09
N GLY A 451 -5.83 -36.02 -10.31
CA GLY A 451 -5.29 -34.81 -10.94
C GLY A 451 -4.24 -34.12 -10.05
N ALA A 452 -3.27 -33.46 -10.67
CA ALA A 452 -2.21 -32.76 -9.96
C ALA A 452 -2.66 -31.39 -9.46
N ALA A 453 -2.14 -30.97 -8.31
CA ALA A 453 -2.54 -29.71 -7.68
C ALA A 453 -2.01 -28.47 -8.42
N GLY A 454 -2.82 -27.41 -8.48
CA GLY A 454 -2.45 -26.10 -9.01
C GLY A 454 -1.90 -25.15 -7.93
N GLY A 455 -1.31 -24.03 -8.36
CA GLY A 455 -0.76 -22.98 -7.49
C GLY A 455 0.62 -23.30 -6.92
N GLY A 456 1.19 -22.38 -6.13
CA GLY A 456 2.61 -22.43 -5.78
C GLY A 456 3.50 -21.93 -6.93
N ILE A 457 4.81 -21.79 -6.71
CA ILE A 457 5.76 -21.42 -7.77
C ILE A 457 5.78 -22.48 -8.89
N LEU A 458 5.45 -23.73 -8.54
CA LEU A 458 5.32 -24.86 -9.46
C LEU A 458 3.88 -25.39 -9.40
N GLY A 459 3.20 -25.47 -10.54
CA GLY A 459 2.01 -26.31 -10.66
C GLY A 459 2.46 -27.77 -10.74
N LEU A 460 1.98 -28.61 -9.82
CA LEU A 460 2.51 -29.95 -9.59
C LEU A 460 2.18 -30.91 -10.73
N SER A 461 2.87 -32.05 -10.76
CA SER A 461 2.61 -33.18 -11.65
C SER A 461 2.54 -34.49 -10.85
N ASN A 462 2.05 -35.56 -11.49
CA ASN A 462 1.97 -36.88 -10.89
C ASN A 462 3.12 -37.78 -11.37
N TYR A 463 3.52 -38.74 -10.53
CA TYR A 463 4.50 -39.79 -10.85
C TYR A 463 3.95 -40.61 -12.03
N ASN A 464 4.56 -40.48 -13.22
CA ASN A 464 4.19 -41.03 -14.56
C ASN A 464 3.58 -40.08 -15.61
N SER A 465 3.49 -38.77 -15.40
CA SER A 465 2.87 -37.90 -16.41
C SER A 465 3.17 -36.40 -16.25
N SER A 466 3.49 -35.74 -17.37
CA SER A 466 3.69 -34.30 -17.64
C SER A 466 4.67 -33.56 -16.71
N TYR A 467 5.47 -32.63 -17.24
CA TYR A 467 6.36 -31.81 -16.40
C TYR A 467 5.59 -30.63 -15.78
N ASN A 468 6.01 -30.21 -14.58
CA ASN A 468 5.43 -29.09 -13.83
C ASN A 468 5.38 -27.81 -14.67
N SER A 469 4.34 -27.00 -14.47
CA SER A 469 4.35 -25.60 -14.90
C SER A 469 5.15 -24.77 -13.89
N THR A 470 5.80 -23.71 -14.35
CA THR A 470 6.65 -22.82 -13.52
C THR A 470 6.18 -21.37 -13.62
N GLN A 471 6.94 -20.44 -13.03
CA GLN A 471 6.68 -19.01 -13.22
C GLN A 471 7.17 -18.45 -14.56
N THR A 472 7.89 -19.21 -15.37
CA THR A 472 8.48 -18.74 -16.64
C THR A 472 8.14 -19.63 -17.84
N ALA A 473 7.55 -20.80 -17.62
CA ALA A 473 7.16 -21.73 -18.68
C ALA A 473 5.95 -22.57 -18.29
N GLY A 474 5.15 -22.96 -19.28
CA GLY A 474 4.04 -23.91 -19.08
C GLY A 474 4.50 -25.35 -18.93
N GLY A 475 3.62 -26.17 -18.36
CA GLY A 475 3.88 -27.58 -18.18
C GLY A 475 3.97 -28.30 -19.52
N ILE A 476 4.90 -29.24 -19.65
CA ILE A 476 5.12 -30.00 -20.87
C ILE A 476 4.07 -31.11 -20.98
N ALA A 477 3.55 -31.33 -22.19
CA ALA A 477 2.58 -32.38 -22.46
C ALA A 477 3.18 -33.79 -22.32
N TYR A 478 2.38 -34.76 -21.91
CA TYR A 478 2.78 -36.17 -21.90
C TYR A 478 2.18 -36.93 -23.10
N THR A 479 3.02 -37.36 -24.03
CA THR A 479 2.64 -38.17 -25.20
C THR A 479 2.94 -39.65 -24.96
N SER A 480 2.03 -40.54 -25.35
CA SER A 480 2.27 -41.99 -25.41
C SER A 480 2.48 -42.45 -26.86
N ALA A 481 2.91 -43.69 -27.08
CA ALA A 481 3.24 -44.26 -28.39
C ALA A 481 2.05 -44.37 -29.39
N TYR A 482 0.84 -43.94 -29.04
CA TYR A 482 -0.41 -44.20 -29.76
C TYR A 482 -0.95 -43.04 -30.64
N ASN A 483 -0.11 -42.15 -31.17
CA ASN A 483 -0.56 -41.01 -32.02
C ASN A 483 -1.62 -40.09 -31.36
N ILE A 484 -1.48 -39.85 -30.06
CA ILE A 484 -2.34 -38.98 -29.26
C ILE A 484 -1.61 -37.64 -29.06
N MET A 485 -2.24 -36.50 -29.36
CA MET A 485 -1.58 -35.18 -29.41
C MET A 485 -2.07 -34.21 -28.30
N PRO A 486 -1.72 -34.44 -27.02
CA PRO A 486 -1.91 -33.45 -25.97
C PRO A 486 -0.97 -32.26 -26.17
N THR A 487 -1.35 -31.09 -25.66
CA THR A 487 -0.57 -29.86 -25.80
C THR A 487 0.07 -29.43 -24.49
N ALA A 488 1.18 -28.69 -24.60
CA ALA A 488 1.80 -28.04 -23.45
C ALA A 488 0.93 -26.87 -22.96
N GLY A 489 1.05 -26.53 -21.68
CA GLY A 489 0.48 -25.30 -21.17
C GLY A 489 1.26 -24.08 -21.69
N THR A 490 0.59 -22.94 -21.72
CA THR A 490 1.17 -21.65 -22.10
C THR A 490 0.79 -20.57 -21.08
N PHE A 491 1.20 -19.33 -21.33
CA PHE A 491 0.89 -18.21 -20.44
C PHE A 491 -0.63 -18.04 -20.31
N GLY A 492 -1.16 -18.28 -19.10
CA GLY A 492 -2.60 -18.20 -18.82
C GLY A 492 -3.45 -19.41 -19.20
N ILE A 493 -2.93 -20.38 -19.95
CA ILE A 493 -3.75 -21.45 -20.56
C ILE A 493 -3.13 -22.83 -20.30
N GLY A 494 -3.93 -23.76 -19.80
CA GLY A 494 -3.60 -25.16 -19.60
C GLY A 494 -3.61 -25.93 -20.91
N GLY A 495 -2.72 -26.91 -21.01
CA GLY A 495 -2.59 -27.78 -22.17
C GLY A 495 -3.77 -28.74 -22.30
N ASN A 496 -4.16 -29.01 -23.53
CA ASN A 496 -5.27 -29.93 -23.83
C ASN A 496 -4.81 -31.38 -23.68
N GLY A 497 -5.65 -32.21 -23.06
CA GLY A 497 -5.51 -33.66 -23.03
C GLY A 497 -6.16 -34.34 -24.23
N SER A 498 -5.73 -35.56 -24.52
CA SER A 498 -6.35 -36.40 -25.54
C SER A 498 -6.21 -37.88 -25.16
N GLY A 499 -7.20 -38.75 -25.39
CA GLY A 499 -7.09 -40.14 -24.94
C GLY A 499 -8.13 -41.11 -25.49
N SER A 500 -7.80 -42.41 -25.55
CA SER A 500 -8.69 -43.50 -25.97
C SER A 500 -9.60 -43.98 -24.82
N SER A 501 -9.93 -45.28 -24.76
CA SER A 501 -10.73 -45.92 -23.71
C SER A 501 -10.19 -45.72 -22.30
N GLU A 502 -8.88 -45.55 -22.19
CA GLU A 502 -8.11 -45.38 -20.95
C GLU A 502 -8.01 -43.91 -20.51
N GLY A 503 -8.77 -43.03 -21.17
CA GLY A 503 -8.87 -41.62 -20.80
C GLY A 503 -7.68 -40.77 -21.24
N GLY A 504 -7.81 -39.48 -21.00
CA GLY A 504 -6.78 -38.44 -21.10
C GLY A 504 -7.13 -37.33 -20.10
N SER A 505 -6.28 -36.32 -19.93
CA SER A 505 -6.57 -35.24 -18.96
C SER A 505 -6.05 -33.87 -19.37
N GLY A 506 -6.87 -32.84 -19.14
CA GLY A 506 -6.51 -31.45 -19.40
C GLY A 506 -5.67 -30.84 -18.28
N GLY A 507 -4.68 -30.02 -18.63
CA GLY A 507 -3.83 -29.31 -17.68
C GLY A 507 -4.55 -28.14 -16.99
N GLY A 508 -4.17 -27.83 -15.75
CA GLY A 508 -4.77 -26.73 -14.99
C GLY A 508 -4.38 -25.35 -15.55
N GLY A 509 -5.29 -24.38 -15.52
CA GLY A 509 -5.01 -22.98 -15.83
C GLY A 509 -4.20 -22.30 -14.73
N GLY A 510 -3.48 -21.22 -15.02
CA GLY A 510 -2.64 -20.56 -14.03
C GLY A 510 -1.86 -19.39 -14.58
N TRP A 511 -0.78 -19.00 -13.89
CA TRP A 511 0.15 -18.01 -14.41
C TRP A 511 0.77 -18.51 -15.71
N TYR A 512 1.39 -19.69 -15.65
CA TYR A 512 1.50 -20.60 -16.79
C TYR A 512 0.67 -21.84 -16.51
N GLY A 513 -0.06 -22.31 -17.52
CA GLY A 513 -0.88 -23.51 -17.38
C GLY A 513 -0.04 -24.78 -17.31
N GLY A 514 -0.59 -25.82 -16.69
CA GLY A 514 -0.04 -27.17 -16.72
C GLY A 514 -0.18 -27.82 -18.10
N GLY A 515 0.66 -28.80 -18.39
CA GLY A 515 0.60 -29.58 -19.62
C GLY A 515 -0.52 -30.60 -19.59
N GLY A 516 -1.18 -30.81 -20.73
CA GLY A 516 -2.14 -31.90 -20.91
C GLY A 516 -1.45 -33.26 -20.91
N ALA A 517 -2.21 -34.33 -20.71
CA ALA A 517 -1.69 -35.69 -20.79
C ALA A 517 -2.57 -36.53 -21.71
N GLY A 518 -1.92 -37.45 -22.42
CA GLY A 518 -2.60 -38.49 -23.18
C GLY A 518 -2.48 -39.89 -22.58
N TYR A 519 -3.37 -40.77 -23.03
CA TYR A 519 -3.56 -42.11 -22.47
C TYR A 519 -3.83 -42.06 -20.94
N THR A 520 -3.55 -43.13 -20.18
CA THR A 520 -3.77 -43.22 -18.73
C THR A 520 -3.12 -42.10 -17.88
N GLY A 521 -2.33 -41.20 -18.46
CA GLY A 521 -1.55 -40.16 -17.79
C GLY A 521 -2.39 -39.06 -17.12
N GLY A 522 -1.91 -38.59 -15.97
CA GLY A 522 -2.44 -37.42 -15.26
C GLY A 522 -1.72 -36.13 -15.66
N SER A 523 -2.46 -35.12 -16.09
CA SER A 523 -1.92 -33.81 -16.45
C SER A 523 -1.29 -33.07 -15.26
N SER A 524 -0.63 -31.94 -15.52
CA SER A 524 -0.08 -31.06 -14.48
C SER A 524 -1.00 -29.88 -14.14
N GLY A 525 -0.89 -29.37 -12.91
CA GLY A 525 -1.59 -28.16 -12.45
C GLY A 525 -0.96 -26.90 -13.02
N GLY A 526 -1.70 -25.79 -13.03
CA GLY A 526 -1.17 -24.48 -13.40
C GLY A 526 -0.39 -23.83 -12.25
N SER A 527 0.62 -23.02 -12.54
CA SER A 527 1.41 -22.34 -11.52
C SER A 527 0.69 -21.12 -10.96
N GLY A 528 1.05 -20.72 -9.75
CA GLY A 528 0.63 -19.47 -9.13
C GLY A 528 1.66 -18.35 -9.31
N TYR A 529 1.21 -17.11 -9.13
CA TYR A 529 2.06 -15.93 -9.26
C TYR A 529 1.59 -14.79 -8.36
N VAL A 530 2.55 -14.04 -7.83
CA VAL A 530 2.32 -12.79 -7.11
C VAL A 530 3.31 -11.77 -7.65
N TYR A 531 2.86 -10.58 -8.04
CA TYR A 531 3.72 -9.55 -8.60
C TYR A 531 4.45 -8.79 -7.49
N THR A 532 5.72 -9.13 -7.27
CA THR A 532 6.60 -8.53 -6.25
C THR A 532 7.89 -8.03 -6.90
N SER A 533 8.70 -7.27 -6.19
CA SER A 533 10.03 -6.88 -6.69
C SER A 533 10.92 -8.08 -7.05
N ALA A 534 10.78 -9.20 -6.34
CA ALA A 534 11.57 -10.41 -6.58
C ALA A 534 11.07 -11.26 -7.77
N THR A 535 9.78 -11.18 -8.09
CA THR A 535 9.15 -12.01 -9.14
C THR A 535 8.90 -11.24 -10.43
N ALA A 536 9.01 -9.91 -10.42
CA ALA A 536 8.75 -9.07 -11.59
C ALA A 536 9.60 -9.41 -12.83
N SER A 537 10.81 -9.94 -12.64
CA SER A 537 11.67 -10.41 -13.75
C SER A 537 11.12 -11.65 -14.46
N ASN A 538 10.23 -12.41 -13.83
CA ASN A 538 9.59 -13.60 -14.41
C ASN A 538 8.37 -13.23 -15.28
N TYR A 539 8.01 -11.95 -15.33
CA TYR A 539 6.89 -11.47 -16.16
C TYR A 539 7.27 -11.55 -17.65
N PRO A 540 6.44 -12.17 -18.51
CA PRO A 540 6.72 -12.18 -19.95
C PRO A 540 6.78 -10.77 -20.53
N SER A 541 7.48 -10.64 -21.67
CA SER A 541 7.59 -9.37 -22.40
C SER A 541 6.21 -8.79 -22.69
N GLY A 542 6.03 -7.50 -22.40
CA GLY A 542 4.73 -6.82 -22.50
C GLY A 542 4.00 -6.60 -21.17
N CYS A 543 4.65 -6.80 -20.02
CA CYS A 543 4.10 -6.46 -18.70
C CYS A 543 3.54 -5.02 -18.67
N LEU A 544 2.27 -4.88 -18.30
CA LEU A 544 1.58 -3.59 -18.20
C LEU A 544 1.62 -3.02 -16.77
N LEU A 545 2.23 -3.73 -15.83
CA LEU A 545 2.40 -3.33 -14.44
C LEU A 545 3.81 -2.78 -14.21
N ASN A 546 3.96 -1.89 -13.23
CA ASN A 546 5.25 -1.33 -12.81
C ASN A 546 5.41 -1.46 -11.29
N SER A 547 6.51 -0.97 -10.75
CA SER A 547 6.85 -1.08 -9.32
C SER A 547 5.80 -0.51 -8.35
N THR A 548 4.90 0.37 -8.81
CA THR A 548 3.79 0.89 -7.98
C THR A 548 2.74 -0.17 -7.63
N TYR A 549 2.69 -1.29 -8.36
CA TYR A 549 1.75 -2.39 -8.13
C TYR A 549 2.38 -3.60 -7.42
N TYR A 550 3.60 -3.48 -6.90
CA TYR A 550 4.23 -4.56 -6.15
C TYR A 550 3.43 -4.92 -4.90
N LEU A 551 3.19 -6.23 -4.75
CA LEU A 551 2.56 -6.82 -3.59
C LEU A 551 3.58 -6.99 -2.46
N SER A 552 3.11 -6.75 -1.24
CA SER A 552 3.81 -7.05 0.01
C SER A 552 3.11 -8.20 0.73
N ASN A 553 3.81 -8.89 1.64
CA ASN A 553 3.29 -10.07 2.35
C ASN A 553 2.67 -11.09 1.39
N ALA A 554 3.31 -11.26 0.24
CA ALA A 554 2.75 -12.00 -0.88
C ALA A 554 3.29 -13.44 -0.90
N GLN A 555 2.40 -14.39 -1.14
CA GLN A 555 2.74 -15.81 -1.24
C GLN A 555 1.79 -16.51 -2.21
N THR A 556 2.26 -17.60 -2.80
CA THR A 556 1.43 -18.55 -3.52
C THR A 556 1.69 -19.96 -2.98
N ILE A 557 0.62 -20.71 -2.75
CA ILE A 557 0.60 -21.99 -2.06
C ILE A 557 -0.06 -23.02 -2.98
N ALA A 558 0.58 -24.17 -3.16
CA ALA A 558 0.06 -25.25 -3.99
C ALA A 558 -1.14 -25.95 -3.35
N GLY A 559 -2.06 -26.44 -4.18
CA GLY A 559 -3.32 -27.08 -3.79
C GLY A 559 -3.19 -28.44 -3.07
N ASN A 560 -1.98 -28.89 -2.74
CA ASN A 560 -1.73 -30.04 -1.89
C ASN A 560 -1.33 -29.64 -0.45
N LYS A 561 -1.34 -28.34 -0.14
CA LYS A 561 -1.05 -27.78 1.19
C LYS A 561 -2.29 -27.17 1.81
N SER A 562 -2.25 -26.95 3.12
CA SER A 562 -3.33 -26.31 3.85
C SER A 562 -3.23 -24.79 3.80
N PHE A 563 -4.36 -24.11 3.57
CA PHE A 563 -4.49 -22.66 3.54
C PHE A 563 -5.91 -22.22 3.96
N PRO A 564 -6.13 -20.93 4.23
CA PRO A 564 -7.45 -20.43 4.60
C PRO A 564 -8.46 -20.64 3.47
N SER A 565 -9.66 -21.12 3.80
CA SER A 565 -10.79 -21.23 2.87
C SER A 565 -11.43 -19.86 2.61
N PRO A 566 -12.25 -19.72 1.55
CA PRO A 566 -13.05 -18.51 1.32
C PRO A 566 -13.94 -18.11 2.51
N THR A 567 -14.34 -19.03 3.38
CA THR A 567 -15.18 -18.73 4.56
C THR A 567 -14.35 -18.42 5.82
N GLY A 568 -13.03 -18.59 5.78
CA GLY A 568 -12.10 -18.29 6.87
C GLY A 568 -11.72 -19.49 7.73
N SER A 569 -12.26 -20.68 7.46
CA SER A 569 -11.75 -21.95 8.00
C SER A 569 -10.45 -22.38 7.32
N THR A 570 -9.91 -23.56 7.62
CA THR A 570 -8.75 -24.13 6.90
C THR A 570 -9.24 -25.19 5.92
N GLU A 571 -8.68 -25.21 4.71
CA GLU A 571 -8.88 -26.27 3.71
C GLU A 571 -7.52 -26.75 3.17
N THR A 572 -7.45 -27.97 2.65
CA THR A 572 -6.26 -28.50 1.97
C THR A 572 -6.54 -28.59 0.49
N GLY A 573 -6.06 -27.61 -0.27
CA GLY A 573 -6.45 -27.43 -1.66
C GLY A 573 -7.88 -26.91 -1.80
N HIS A 574 -8.12 -26.08 -2.82
CA HIS A 574 -9.45 -25.57 -3.09
C HIS A 574 -10.23 -26.54 -3.98
N SER A 575 -11.37 -27.02 -3.49
CA SER A 575 -12.29 -27.89 -4.21
C SER A 575 -13.44 -27.09 -4.82
N GLY A 576 -13.89 -27.46 -6.03
CA GLY A 576 -14.97 -26.74 -6.71
C GLY A 576 -14.47 -25.65 -7.65
N ASN A 577 -15.29 -24.63 -7.86
CA ASN A 577 -14.91 -23.45 -8.63
C ASN A 577 -13.96 -22.59 -7.80
N GLY A 578 -13.11 -21.80 -8.46
CA GLY A 578 -12.25 -20.84 -7.81
C GLY A 578 -13.01 -19.67 -7.18
N HIS A 579 -12.29 -18.92 -6.35
CA HIS A 579 -12.82 -17.77 -5.63
C HIS A 579 -11.83 -16.61 -5.65
N VAL A 580 -12.33 -15.38 -5.55
CA VAL A 580 -11.50 -14.20 -5.28
C VAL A 580 -12.12 -13.38 -4.16
N LYS A 581 -11.28 -12.93 -3.22
CA LYS A 581 -11.66 -12.04 -2.13
C LYS A 581 -10.74 -10.83 -2.09
N ILE A 582 -11.33 -9.63 -2.01
CA ILE A 582 -10.61 -8.37 -1.87
C ILE A 582 -11.08 -7.71 -0.57
N THR A 583 -10.14 -7.46 0.35
CA THR A 583 -10.43 -6.79 1.63
C THR A 583 -9.73 -5.44 1.67
N LYS A 584 -10.47 -4.35 1.86
CA LYS A 584 -9.86 -3.02 2.01
C LYS A 584 -9.33 -2.88 3.44
N LEU A 585 -8.01 -2.71 3.57
CA LEU A 585 -7.32 -2.65 4.86
C LEU A 585 -7.29 -1.22 5.43
N SER A 586 -7.10 -0.22 4.57
CA SER A 586 -7.13 1.18 4.95
C SER A 586 -7.37 2.07 3.74
N ASP A 587 -7.85 3.29 3.99
CA ASP A 587 -7.70 4.39 3.04
C ASP A 587 -6.23 4.84 3.01
N VAL A 588 -5.75 5.28 1.85
CA VAL A 588 -4.50 6.02 1.72
C VAL A 588 -4.85 7.42 1.25
N ILE A 589 -4.66 8.40 2.13
CA ILE A 589 -4.89 9.80 1.83
C ILE A 589 -3.59 10.36 1.25
N TYR A 590 -3.57 10.60 -0.05
CA TYR A 590 -2.53 11.44 -0.64
C TYR A 590 -2.94 12.89 -0.38
N LEU A 591 -2.20 13.56 0.50
CA LEU A 591 -2.13 15.02 0.50
C LEU A 591 -1.31 15.44 -0.73
N THR A 592 -1.86 15.27 -1.92
CA THR A 592 -1.29 15.94 -3.10
C THR A 592 -1.40 17.44 -2.84
N GLN A 593 -0.33 18.20 -3.13
CA GLN A 593 -0.41 19.67 -3.17
C GLN A 593 -1.75 20.06 -3.79
N ALA A 594 -2.58 20.79 -3.04
CA ALA A 594 -3.79 21.34 -3.60
C ALA A 594 -3.37 22.07 -4.88
N LYS A 595 -4.02 21.75 -6.02
CA LYS A 595 -3.83 22.52 -7.25
C LYS A 595 -3.86 23.99 -6.86
N ASN A 596 -2.83 24.74 -7.25
CA ASN A 596 -2.74 26.18 -7.02
C ASN A 596 -4.14 26.81 -7.17
N ASP A 597 -4.58 27.60 -6.20
CA ASP A 597 -5.88 28.24 -6.27
C ASP A 597 -5.84 29.29 -7.40
N ILE A 598 -6.45 28.98 -8.54
CA ILE A 598 -6.46 29.81 -9.75
C ILE A 598 -7.73 30.66 -9.74
N MET A 599 -7.55 31.97 -9.78
CA MET A 599 -8.62 32.96 -9.84
C MET A 599 -8.53 33.70 -11.18
N ASP A 600 -9.52 33.48 -12.04
CA ASP A 600 -9.58 34.07 -13.38
C ASP A 600 -10.58 35.23 -13.40
N PHE A 601 -10.15 36.35 -13.97
CA PHE A 601 -10.92 37.59 -14.09
C PHE A 601 -11.08 37.93 -15.57
N ASN A 602 -12.30 37.74 -16.07
CA ASN A 602 -12.70 38.16 -17.40
C ASN A 602 -13.16 39.63 -17.39
N TYR A 603 -13.26 40.24 -18.57
CA TYR A 603 -13.81 41.58 -18.71
C TYR A 603 -15.29 41.64 -18.35
N THR A 604 -15.67 42.61 -17.51
CA THR A 604 -17.06 42.84 -17.05
C THR A 604 -17.57 44.25 -17.34
N GLY A 605 -16.75 45.13 -17.93
CA GLY A 605 -17.07 46.57 -18.08
C GLY A 605 -16.92 47.40 -16.80
N SER A 606 -16.43 46.80 -15.71
CA SER A 606 -16.26 47.46 -14.41
C SER A 606 -15.07 46.87 -13.64
N VAL A 607 -14.66 47.54 -12.56
CA VAL A 607 -13.59 47.06 -11.68
C VAL A 607 -14.09 45.89 -10.83
N GLN A 608 -13.31 44.82 -10.75
CA GLN A 608 -13.57 43.65 -9.91
C GLN A 608 -12.70 43.73 -8.64
N SER A 609 -13.08 43.04 -7.56
CA SER A 609 -12.26 42.97 -6.34
C SER A 609 -12.20 41.57 -5.76
N LYS A 610 -11.10 41.26 -5.08
CA LYS A 610 -10.89 39.99 -4.38
C LYS A 610 -10.06 40.18 -3.13
N THR A 611 -10.52 39.62 -2.01
CA THR A 611 -9.72 39.54 -0.78
C THR A 611 -8.83 38.30 -0.84
N LEU A 612 -7.51 38.51 -0.83
CA LEU A 612 -6.50 37.46 -0.80
C LEU A 612 -6.01 37.25 0.64
N LYS A 613 -5.79 35.99 1.01
CA LYS A 613 -5.17 35.63 2.29
C LYS A 613 -3.67 35.95 2.27
N PRO A 614 -2.97 35.93 3.42
CA PRO A 614 -1.51 35.91 3.41
C PRO A 614 -1.01 34.72 2.57
N GLY A 615 0.02 34.94 1.75
CA GLY A 615 0.55 33.92 0.85
C GLY A 615 1.33 34.49 -0.32
N THR A 616 1.83 33.61 -1.18
CA THR A 616 2.58 33.97 -2.39
C THR A 616 1.71 33.75 -3.62
N TYR A 617 1.59 34.76 -4.47
CA TYR A 617 0.69 34.77 -5.61
C TYR A 617 1.44 35.12 -6.89
N THR A 618 1.13 34.42 -8.00
CA THR A 618 1.49 34.88 -9.34
C THR A 618 0.34 35.71 -9.92
N LEU A 619 0.65 36.92 -10.37
CA LEU A 619 -0.26 37.82 -11.08
C LEU A 619 0.10 37.78 -12.57
N GLU A 620 -0.90 37.59 -13.42
CA GLU A 620 -0.76 37.56 -14.87
C GLU A 620 -1.86 38.43 -15.49
N CYS A 621 -1.49 39.43 -16.27
CA CYS A 621 -2.41 40.39 -16.89
C CYS A 621 -2.17 40.44 -18.40
N TRP A 622 -3.26 40.49 -19.15
CA TRP A 622 -3.27 40.70 -20.59
C TRP A 622 -4.10 41.94 -20.92
N GLY A 623 -3.50 42.92 -21.59
CA GLY A 623 -4.21 44.13 -22.02
C GLY A 623 -5.20 43.83 -23.15
N ALA A 624 -6.11 44.76 -23.43
CA ALA A 624 -7.10 44.59 -24.47
C ALA A 624 -6.60 45.04 -25.86
N GLN A 625 -7.20 44.50 -26.91
CA GLN A 625 -6.94 44.90 -28.27
C GLN A 625 -7.61 46.24 -28.61
N GLY A 626 -6.96 47.03 -29.47
CA GLY A 626 -7.61 48.16 -30.15
C GLY A 626 -8.74 47.72 -31.09
N GLY A 627 -9.64 48.64 -31.40
CA GLY A 627 -10.72 48.38 -32.35
C GLY A 627 -10.19 48.18 -33.77
N THR A 628 -10.80 47.25 -34.50
CA THR A 628 -10.45 46.89 -35.87
C THR A 628 -11.39 47.59 -36.85
N TYR A 629 -10.84 48.12 -37.96
CA TYR A 629 -11.63 48.66 -39.06
C TYR A 629 -11.47 47.76 -40.27
N SER A 630 -12.54 47.07 -40.71
CA SER A 630 -12.46 46.15 -41.85
C SER A 630 -11.30 45.13 -41.67
N SER A 631 -10.32 45.08 -42.59
CA SER A 631 -9.13 44.22 -42.51
C SER A 631 -7.96 44.82 -41.70
N TYR A 632 -8.10 46.05 -41.18
CA TYR A 632 -7.05 46.75 -40.44
C TYR A 632 -7.14 46.44 -38.95
N ILE A 633 -6.28 45.52 -38.52
CA ILE A 633 -6.32 44.91 -37.19
C ILE A 633 -5.83 45.90 -36.14
N GLY A 634 -6.68 46.18 -35.15
CA GLY A 634 -6.35 46.93 -33.95
C GLY A 634 -5.15 46.34 -33.21
N GLY A 635 -4.30 47.18 -32.62
CA GLY A 635 -3.08 46.75 -31.94
C GLY A 635 -3.38 45.73 -30.84
N TYR A 636 -2.59 44.67 -30.75
CA TYR A 636 -2.78 43.65 -29.71
C TYR A 636 -2.39 44.17 -28.33
N GLY A 637 -3.13 43.74 -27.31
CA GLY A 637 -2.79 44.02 -25.93
C GLY A 637 -1.52 43.27 -25.50
N GLY A 638 -0.80 43.85 -24.55
CA GLY A 638 0.42 43.27 -24.01
C GLY A 638 0.20 42.23 -22.92
N TYR A 639 1.29 41.72 -22.36
CA TYR A 639 1.29 40.77 -21.27
C TYR A 639 2.24 41.20 -20.16
N SER A 640 1.77 41.15 -18.91
CA SER A 640 2.60 41.41 -17.73
C SER A 640 2.42 40.28 -16.72
N LYS A 641 3.53 39.86 -16.11
CA LYS A 641 3.57 38.83 -15.06
C LYS A 641 4.44 39.28 -13.90
N GLY A 642 4.11 38.84 -12.68
CA GLY A 642 5.00 38.93 -11.53
C GLY A 642 4.49 38.11 -10.35
N THR A 643 5.38 37.82 -9.40
CA THR A 643 5.07 37.10 -8.17
C THR A 643 5.13 38.06 -6.98
N ILE A 644 4.05 38.11 -6.19
CA ILE A 644 3.93 38.93 -4.98
C ILE A 644 3.81 38.04 -3.75
N THR A 645 4.39 38.46 -2.63
CA THR A 645 4.15 37.84 -1.32
C THR A 645 3.39 38.81 -0.44
N LEU A 646 2.22 38.38 0.05
CA LEU A 646 1.35 39.15 0.92
C LEU A 646 1.49 38.63 2.35
N ALA A 647 1.97 39.48 3.27
CA ALA A 647 2.15 39.11 4.68
C ALA A 647 0.85 39.09 5.49
N LYS A 648 -0.20 39.75 4.99
CA LYS A 648 -1.50 39.89 5.65
C LYS A 648 -2.62 39.76 4.63
N THR A 649 -3.84 39.49 5.11
CA THR A 649 -5.05 39.55 4.30
C THR A 649 -5.12 40.90 3.58
N THR A 650 -5.26 40.86 2.26
CA THR A 650 -5.13 42.03 1.39
C THR A 650 -6.20 42.00 0.32
N THR A 651 -6.97 43.09 0.19
CA THR A 651 -7.90 43.27 -0.91
C THR A 651 -7.13 43.75 -2.15
N VAL A 652 -7.37 43.08 -3.28
CA VAL A 652 -6.89 43.51 -4.59
C VAL A 652 -8.05 43.92 -5.47
N TYR A 653 -7.84 44.94 -6.30
CA TYR A 653 -8.80 45.37 -7.31
C TYR A 653 -8.23 45.04 -8.69
N VAL A 654 -9.04 44.43 -9.54
CA VAL A 654 -8.65 43.98 -10.87
C VAL A 654 -9.47 44.75 -11.89
N SER A 655 -8.80 45.59 -12.67
CA SER A 655 -9.41 46.33 -13.77
C SER A 655 -9.01 45.64 -15.06
N VAL A 656 -9.92 44.89 -15.68
CA VAL A 656 -9.65 44.18 -16.93
C VAL A 656 -10.00 45.09 -18.10
N GLY A 657 -9.08 45.27 -19.04
CA GLY A 657 -9.27 46.18 -20.17
C GLY A 657 -10.39 45.74 -21.10
N GLY A 658 -11.22 46.68 -21.54
CA GLY A 658 -12.18 46.46 -22.62
C GLY A 658 -11.52 46.65 -23.98
N ALA A 659 -11.90 45.85 -24.98
CA ALA A 659 -11.46 46.06 -26.35
C ALA A 659 -11.99 47.40 -26.89
N GLY A 660 -11.21 48.05 -27.77
CA GLY A 660 -11.71 49.17 -28.55
C GLY A 660 -12.85 48.73 -29.47
N SER A 661 -13.86 49.58 -29.67
CA SER A 661 -14.98 49.24 -30.54
C SER A 661 -14.51 49.08 -31.99
N SER A 662 -14.95 48.01 -32.66
CA SER A 662 -14.70 47.79 -34.09
C SER A 662 -15.84 48.30 -34.99
N SER A 663 -16.93 48.77 -34.38
CA SER A 663 -18.12 49.31 -35.06
C SER A 663 -18.33 50.81 -34.81
N SER A 664 -17.60 51.40 -33.88
CA SER A 664 -17.68 52.83 -33.53
C SER A 664 -16.31 53.38 -33.12
N THR A 665 -16.26 54.68 -32.81
CA THR A 665 -15.08 55.35 -32.27
C THR A 665 -14.85 55.09 -30.78
N THR A 666 -15.74 54.35 -30.12
CA THR A 666 -15.76 54.16 -28.67
C THR A 666 -14.49 53.49 -28.16
N ALA A 667 -13.87 54.10 -27.16
CA ALA A 667 -12.69 53.60 -26.48
C ALA A 667 -12.96 52.34 -25.64
N GLY A 668 -11.91 51.54 -25.45
CA GLY A 668 -11.90 50.41 -24.53
C GLY A 668 -11.85 50.84 -23.06
N PHE A 669 -12.59 50.13 -22.22
CA PHE A 669 -12.64 50.36 -20.77
C PHE A 669 -11.26 50.22 -20.10
N ASN A 670 -11.00 51.01 -19.06
CA ASN A 670 -9.71 51.15 -18.37
C ASN A 670 -8.62 51.81 -19.22
N GLY A 671 -9.01 52.90 -19.89
CA GLY A 671 -8.10 53.93 -20.36
C GLY A 671 -7.76 53.94 -21.83
N GLY A 672 -8.56 53.31 -22.70
CA GLY A 672 -8.42 53.52 -24.14
C GLY A 672 -8.75 54.96 -24.56
N GLY A 673 -8.13 55.44 -25.63
CA GLY A 673 -8.46 56.70 -26.30
C GLY A 673 -9.58 56.51 -27.32
N THR A 674 -10.39 57.55 -27.52
CA THR A 674 -11.49 57.56 -28.49
C THR A 674 -10.93 57.75 -29.90
N GLY A 675 -11.44 56.99 -30.88
CA GLY A 675 -11.17 57.24 -32.29
C GLY A 675 -11.94 58.47 -32.80
N ILE A 676 -11.77 58.83 -34.08
CA ILE A 676 -12.54 59.92 -34.70
C ILE A 676 -13.06 59.51 -36.08
N SER A 677 -14.27 59.97 -36.43
CA SER A 677 -14.98 59.63 -37.68
C SER A 677 -15.08 58.11 -37.90
N SER A 678 -14.37 57.57 -38.88
CA SER A 678 -14.35 56.13 -39.14
C SER A 678 -13.23 55.36 -38.41
N GLY A 679 -12.30 56.06 -37.75
CA GLY A 679 -11.27 55.44 -36.93
C GLY A 679 -11.82 54.77 -35.67
N ARG A 680 -11.04 53.87 -35.08
CA ARG A 680 -11.48 53.00 -33.98
C ARG A 680 -10.85 53.37 -32.65
N GLY A 681 -11.55 53.07 -31.56
CA GLY A 681 -11.05 53.31 -30.21
C GLY A 681 -9.84 52.43 -29.87
N GLY A 682 -8.97 52.93 -29.00
CA GLY A 682 -7.87 52.15 -28.43
C GLY A 682 -8.39 51.15 -27.38
N GLY A 683 -7.67 50.03 -27.22
CA GLY A 683 -7.94 49.03 -26.20
C GLY A 683 -7.49 49.50 -24.82
N GLY A 684 -8.22 49.11 -23.78
CA GLY A 684 -7.87 49.45 -22.41
C GLY A 684 -6.78 48.57 -21.79
N ALA A 685 -6.18 49.07 -20.71
CA ALA A 685 -5.19 48.33 -19.93
C ALA A 685 -5.83 47.28 -19.03
N THR A 686 -5.08 46.24 -18.68
CA THR A 686 -5.44 45.34 -17.57
C THR A 686 -4.46 45.50 -16.43
N ASP A 687 -4.95 45.78 -15.22
CA ASP A 687 -4.12 46.02 -14.05
C ASP A 687 -4.66 45.40 -12.76
N VAL A 688 -3.74 45.16 -11.81
CA VAL A 688 -4.05 44.80 -10.43
C VAL A 688 -3.59 45.93 -9.50
N ARG A 689 -4.48 46.34 -8.60
CA ARG A 689 -4.26 47.40 -7.60
C ARG A 689 -4.32 46.80 -6.19
N ILE A 690 -3.41 47.20 -5.31
CA ILE A 690 -3.34 46.68 -3.94
C ILE A 690 -3.99 47.66 -2.95
N GLY A 691 -4.83 47.14 -2.05
CA GLY A 691 -5.38 47.87 -0.91
C GLY A 691 -6.55 48.79 -1.25
N GLN A 692 -6.49 49.51 -2.37
CA GLN A 692 -7.54 50.42 -2.81
C GLN A 692 -7.62 50.54 -4.33
N ASN A 693 -8.78 50.96 -4.85
CA ASN A 693 -9.02 51.16 -6.28
C ASN A 693 -8.50 52.54 -6.75
N SER A 694 -7.19 52.68 -6.92
CA SER A 694 -6.54 53.91 -7.42
C SER A 694 -5.51 53.60 -8.50
N LEU A 695 -5.32 54.49 -9.48
CA LEU A 695 -4.23 54.36 -10.45
C LEU A 695 -2.85 54.38 -9.77
N TYR A 696 -2.75 55.00 -8.59
CA TYR A 696 -1.52 55.09 -7.79
C TYR A 696 -1.27 53.87 -6.89
N SER A 697 -2.15 52.86 -6.88
CA SER A 697 -1.95 51.58 -6.20
C SER A 697 -1.74 50.40 -7.15
N ARG A 698 -1.51 50.66 -8.45
CA ARG A 698 -1.26 49.64 -9.49
C ARG A 698 0.10 48.96 -9.28
N VAL A 699 0.07 47.65 -8.99
CA VAL A 699 1.29 46.85 -8.81
C VAL A 699 1.76 46.22 -10.13
N ILE A 700 0.85 45.97 -11.06
CA ILE A 700 1.13 45.40 -12.37
C ILE A 700 0.12 45.92 -13.40
N VAL A 701 0.60 46.23 -14.61
CA VAL A 701 -0.20 46.72 -15.73
C VAL A 701 0.26 46.06 -17.03
N ALA A 702 -0.70 45.53 -17.80
CA ALA A 702 -0.52 45.16 -19.18
C ALA A 702 -1.25 46.19 -20.06
N GLY A 703 -0.51 46.89 -20.91
CA GLY A 703 -1.07 47.94 -21.77
C GLY A 703 -1.99 47.37 -22.86
N GLY A 704 -3.01 48.13 -23.23
CA GLY A 704 -3.87 47.90 -24.38
C GLY A 704 -3.27 48.46 -25.67
N GLY A 705 -3.66 47.89 -26.81
CA GLY A 705 -3.17 48.34 -28.11
C GLY A 705 -3.96 49.53 -28.68
N GLY A 706 -3.36 50.24 -29.62
CA GLY A 706 -3.96 51.37 -30.33
C GLY A 706 -5.05 50.93 -31.32
N GLY A 707 -6.02 51.81 -31.56
CA GLY A 707 -7.11 51.60 -32.50
C GLY A 707 -6.69 51.80 -33.95
N ALA A 708 -7.41 51.15 -34.86
CA ALA A 708 -7.17 51.25 -36.30
C ALA A 708 -7.68 52.57 -36.90
N GLY A 709 -6.95 53.06 -37.92
CA GLY A 709 -7.45 54.04 -38.89
C GLY A 709 -8.21 53.35 -40.03
N VAL A 710 -8.40 54.02 -41.18
CA VAL A 710 -9.19 53.49 -42.31
C VAL A 710 -8.42 53.19 -43.60
N THR A 711 -7.12 53.50 -43.70
CA THR A 711 -6.31 53.07 -44.85
C THR A 711 -4.88 52.67 -44.49
N SER A 712 -4.27 51.86 -45.37
CA SER A 712 -2.90 51.38 -45.27
C SER A 712 -1.95 52.19 -46.16
N ALA A 713 -1.06 52.95 -45.53
CA ALA A 713 0.28 53.09 -46.06
C ALA A 713 1.24 52.43 -45.05
N ASN A 714 1.56 51.17 -45.34
CA ASN A 714 2.50 50.26 -44.64
C ASN A 714 1.89 49.35 -43.55
N ALA A 715 2.35 48.11 -43.56
CA ALA A 715 1.64 46.91 -43.13
C ALA A 715 1.45 46.77 -41.61
N ASN A 716 0.23 46.37 -41.23
CA ASN A 716 -0.18 45.54 -40.08
C ASN A 716 0.89 45.20 -39.00
N PRO A 717 0.63 45.34 -37.68
CA PRO A 717 -0.55 45.90 -36.97
C PRO A 717 -0.28 47.24 -36.26
N CYS A 718 -1.36 47.95 -35.84
CA CYS A 718 -1.28 49.18 -35.01
C CYS A 718 -0.39 49.00 -33.78
N GLY A 719 -0.04 50.12 -33.13
CA GLY A 719 0.76 50.14 -31.91
C GLY A 719 0.27 49.15 -30.86
N CYS A 720 1.08 48.14 -30.56
CA CYS A 720 0.73 47.11 -29.58
C CYS A 720 0.86 47.63 -28.15
N GLY A 721 0.07 47.09 -27.23
CA GLY A 721 0.17 47.43 -25.82
C GLY A 721 1.24 46.63 -25.07
N GLY A 722 1.62 47.08 -23.88
CA GLY A 722 2.55 46.41 -22.97
C GLY A 722 4.03 46.61 -23.29
N GLY A 723 4.91 45.90 -22.58
CA GLY A 723 6.35 46.16 -22.64
C GLY A 723 6.76 47.41 -21.86
N GLU A 724 8.06 47.65 -21.73
CA GLU A 724 8.55 48.94 -21.18
C GLU A 724 8.09 50.11 -22.06
N TYR A 725 7.95 49.84 -23.35
CA TYR A 725 7.39 50.72 -24.35
C TYR A 725 6.28 49.99 -25.11
N GLY A 726 5.14 50.67 -25.30
CA GLY A 726 4.14 50.23 -26.27
C GLY A 726 4.68 50.37 -27.71
N GLY A 727 3.92 49.88 -28.68
CA GLY A 727 4.19 50.11 -30.10
C GLY A 727 3.70 51.47 -30.55
N ASP A 728 4.43 52.14 -31.44
CA ASP A 728 3.90 53.30 -32.17
C ASP A 728 2.87 52.85 -33.24
N GLY A 729 2.05 53.79 -33.72
CA GLY A 729 1.03 53.47 -34.72
C GLY A 729 1.58 53.20 -36.12
N TYR A 730 2.82 53.60 -36.44
CA TYR A 730 3.36 53.49 -37.80
C TYR A 730 4.12 52.20 -38.05
N TYR A 731 5.14 51.87 -37.23
CA TYR A 731 5.96 50.66 -37.38
C TYR A 731 5.71 49.60 -36.31
N ASN A 732 4.86 49.89 -35.32
CA ASN A 732 4.70 49.06 -34.13
C ASN A 732 6.04 48.85 -33.39
N ASP A 733 6.88 49.88 -33.40
CA ASP A 733 8.19 49.89 -32.77
C ASP A 733 8.04 50.01 -31.24
N THR A 734 8.67 49.07 -30.54
CA THR A 734 8.63 48.91 -29.08
C THR A 734 10.00 49.14 -28.43
N THR A 735 10.96 49.71 -29.17
CA THR A 735 12.36 49.90 -28.73
C THR A 735 12.60 51.20 -27.98
N GLY A 736 11.61 52.08 -27.89
CA GLY A 736 11.63 53.23 -26.97
C GLY A 736 12.18 54.55 -27.52
N SER A 737 12.36 54.66 -28.84
CA SER A 737 12.89 55.89 -29.45
C SER A 737 11.83 56.98 -29.71
N TYR A 738 10.53 56.67 -29.64
CA TYR A 738 9.48 57.58 -30.15
C TYR A 738 8.32 57.79 -29.18
N THR A 739 8.35 58.89 -28.42
CA THR A 739 7.15 59.37 -27.72
C THR A 739 6.22 60.15 -28.65
N ILE A 740 6.71 60.75 -29.73
CA ILE A 740 5.88 61.40 -30.76
C ILE A 740 5.67 60.41 -31.89
N GLY A 741 4.42 60.19 -32.31
CA GLY A 741 4.12 59.28 -33.42
C GLY A 741 4.67 59.79 -34.74
N GLN A 742 4.85 58.91 -35.72
CA GLN A 742 5.35 59.28 -37.06
C GLN A 742 4.23 59.19 -38.09
N ASN A 743 4.39 59.90 -39.21
CA ASN A 743 3.47 59.82 -40.36
C ASN A 743 2.00 59.87 -39.91
N ARG A 744 1.66 60.91 -39.13
CA ARG A 744 0.29 61.17 -38.67
C ARG A 744 -0.28 60.11 -37.69
N CYS A 745 0.51 59.12 -37.29
CA CYS A 745 0.13 58.09 -36.33
C CYS A 745 0.36 58.52 -34.87
N GLY A 746 -0.19 57.76 -33.92
CA GLY A 746 0.02 57.96 -32.50
C GLY A 746 1.37 57.42 -32.02
N GLY A 747 2.05 58.14 -31.13
CA GLY A 747 3.34 57.74 -30.55
C GLY A 747 3.23 56.63 -29.51
N SER A 748 4.34 55.92 -29.28
CA SER A 748 4.44 54.91 -28.23
C SER A 748 4.43 55.53 -26.83
N ALA A 749 3.87 54.80 -25.86
CA ALA A 749 4.02 55.14 -24.44
C ALA A 749 5.24 54.44 -23.84
N SER A 750 5.80 55.02 -22.78
CA SER A 750 6.89 54.44 -21.98
C SER A 750 6.49 54.26 -20.51
N GLN A 751 7.40 53.79 -19.67
CA GLN A 751 7.17 53.73 -18.22
C GLN A 751 7.18 55.10 -17.52
N THR A 752 7.60 56.17 -18.18
CA THR A 752 7.77 57.50 -17.57
C THR A 752 6.99 58.61 -18.29
N ALA A 753 6.40 58.33 -19.45
CA ALA A 753 5.72 59.31 -20.28
C ALA A 753 4.69 58.63 -21.21
N GLY A 754 3.54 59.27 -21.40
CA GLY A 754 2.57 58.84 -22.41
C GLY A 754 2.99 59.21 -23.83
N GLY A 755 2.40 58.51 -24.79
CA GLY A 755 2.61 58.77 -26.20
C GLY A 755 1.97 60.09 -26.63
N LYS A 756 2.59 60.74 -27.60
CA LYS A 756 2.24 62.02 -28.16
C LYS A 756 1.75 61.85 -29.59
N THR A 757 0.77 62.65 -29.95
CA THR A 757 0.28 62.79 -31.31
C THR A 757 1.32 63.51 -32.19
N TRP A 758 1.49 63.09 -33.46
CA TRP A 758 2.58 63.55 -34.35
C TRP A 758 2.69 65.09 -34.51
N SER A 759 1.59 65.79 -34.83
CA SER A 759 1.63 67.23 -35.15
C SER A 759 1.29 68.13 -33.95
N THR A 760 0.31 67.74 -33.14
CA THR A 760 -0.18 68.56 -32.02
C THR A 760 0.67 68.39 -30.76
N SER A 761 1.53 67.36 -30.73
CA SER A 761 2.30 66.95 -29.55
C SER A 761 1.42 66.69 -28.30
N THR A 762 0.10 66.52 -28.47
CA THR A 762 -0.82 66.25 -27.37
C THR A 762 -0.44 64.91 -26.74
N GLN A 763 -0.11 64.95 -25.45
CA GLN A 763 0.43 63.81 -24.73
C GLN A 763 -0.67 63.06 -23.97
N ALA A 764 -0.71 61.74 -24.16
CA ALA A 764 -1.48 60.82 -23.34
C ALA A 764 -0.95 60.80 -21.90
N THR A 765 -1.80 60.41 -20.95
CA THR A 765 -1.50 60.59 -19.52
C THR A 765 -1.37 59.26 -18.79
N PHE A 766 -1.04 59.33 -17.51
CA PHE A 766 -0.95 58.17 -16.63
C PHE A 766 -2.31 57.45 -16.59
N GLY A 767 -2.33 56.20 -17.08
CA GLY A 767 -3.54 55.39 -17.13
C GLY A 767 -4.50 55.66 -18.30
N GLN A 768 -4.25 56.64 -19.18
CA GLN A 768 -5.20 57.06 -20.22
C GLN A 768 -4.52 57.29 -21.57
N GLY A 769 -5.05 56.64 -22.62
CA GLY A 769 -4.66 56.81 -24.02
C GLY A 769 -5.12 58.14 -24.59
N GLY A 770 -4.38 58.64 -25.57
CA GLY A 770 -4.71 59.88 -26.28
C GLY A 770 -5.90 59.68 -27.21
N ASN A 771 -6.84 60.63 -27.21
CA ASN A 771 -7.91 60.67 -28.20
C ASN A 771 -7.33 61.01 -29.59
N ALA A 772 -7.91 60.42 -30.62
CA ALA A 772 -7.61 60.78 -32.00
C ALA A 772 -8.20 62.15 -32.35
N SER A 773 -7.62 62.81 -33.34
CA SER A 773 -8.08 64.10 -33.86
C SER A 773 -7.92 64.16 -35.38
N GLY A 774 -8.60 65.10 -36.05
CA GLY A 774 -8.59 65.17 -37.51
C GLY A 774 -9.53 64.15 -38.17
N TYR A 775 -9.10 63.49 -39.26
CA TYR A 775 -9.95 62.60 -40.05
C TYR A 775 -9.62 61.11 -39.87
N SER A 776 -10.64 60.31 -39.56
CA SER A 776 -10.63 58.83 -39.58
C SER A 776 -9.47 58.14 -38.83
N CYS A 777 -9.05 58.71 -37.70
CA CYS A 777 -7.90 58.29 -36.92
C CYS A 777 -8.25 57.38 -35.72
N GLY A 778 -7.33 56.48 -35.39
CA GLY A 778 -7.41 55.56 -34.28
C GLY A 778 -6.96 56.16 -32.94
N GLY A 779 -7.68 55.84 -31.87
CA GLY A 779 -7.36 56.27 -30.51
C GLY A 779 -6.18 55.48 -29.92
N GLY A 780 -5.43 56.10 -29.01
CA GLY A 780 -4.30 55.45 -28.34
C GLY A 780 -4.74 54.38 -27.32
N GLY A 781 -3.95 53.34 -27.13
CA GLY A 781 -4.22 52.29 -26.14
C GLY A 781 -3.99 52.76 -24.70
N GLY A 782 -4.77 52.25 -23.76
CA GLY A 782 -4.55 52.48 -22.33
C GLY A 782 -3.32 51.75 -21.82
N GLY A 783 -2.70 52.21 -20.73
CA GLY A 783 -1.49 51.56 -20.20
C GLY A 783 -1.08 52.06 -18.84
N TRP A 784 0.17 51.78 -18.46
CA TRP A 784 0.81 52.46 -17.36
C TRP A 784 0.80 53.96 -17.64
N TYR A 785 1.36 54.34 -18.79
CA TYR A 785 0.95 55.52 -19.55
C TYR A 785 0.27 55.08 -20.84
N GLY A 786 -0.73 55.85 -21.29
CA GLY A 786 -1.42 55.55 -22.53
C GLY A 786 -0.61 55.95 -23.77
N GLY A 787 -0.88 55.27 -24.89
CA GLY A 787 -0.32 55.60 -26.20
C GLY A 787 -0.95 56.87 -26.79
N GLY A 788 -0.27 57.51 -27.74
CA GLY A 788 -0.78 58.70 -28.40
C GLY A 788 -1.96 58.38 -29.32
N GLY A 789 -2.91 59.29 -29.46
CA GLY A 789 -3.91 59.25 -30.53
C GLY A 789 -3.30 59.70 -31.85
N ALA A 790 -3.81 59.19 -32.97
CA ALA A 790 -3.42 59.64 -34.30
C ALA A 790 -4.04 61.00 -34.65
N TYR A 791 -3.41 61.72 -35.57
CA TYR A 791 -3.92 62.99 -36.11
C TYR A 791 -3.71 63.05 -37.61
N ASP A 792 -4.80 63.28 -38.35
CA ASP A 792 -4.76 63.50 -39.79
C ASP A 792 -5.44 64.81 -40.19
N ASN A 793 -4.72 65.68 -40.88
CA ASN A 793 -5.25 66.93 -41.41
C ASN A 793 -5.65 66.83 -42.89
N ASP A 794 -5.42 65.69 -43.54
CA ASP A 794 -5.88 65.46 -44.91
C ASP A 794 -7.36 65.07 -44.93
N SER A 795 -8.11 65.65 -45.87
CA SER A 795 -9.54 65.41 -46.03
C SER A 795 -9.84 64.20 -46.93
N ASP A 796 -8.83 63.61 -47.56
CA ASP A 796 -8.93 62.45 -48.45
C ASP A 796 -9.30 61.12 -47.74
N SER A 797 -9.51 61.16 -46.41
CA SER A 797 -9.92 60.05 -45.55
C SER A 797 -8.89 58.95 -45.37
N ASP A 798 -7.59 59.20 -45.54
CA ASP A 798 -6.58 58.14 -45.47
C ASP A 798 -6.23 57.61 -44.04
N GLY A 799 -6.73 58.25 -42.96
CA GLY A 799 -6.94 57.78 -41.58
C GLY A 799 -5.87 56.88 -40.91
N ARG A 800 -5.32 57.33 -39.77
CA ARG A 800 -4.06 56.81 -39.18
C ARG A 800 -4.22 56.05 -37.87
N TRP A 801 -3.18 55.30 -37.49
CA TRP A 801 -3.22 54.31 -36.41
C TRP A 801 -2.83 54.88 -35.04
N GLY A 802 -3.54 54.49 -33.98
CA GLY A 802 -3.18 54.86 -32.61
C GLY A 802 -1.93 54.13 -32.10
N GLY A 803 -1.21 54.77 -31.18
CA GLY A 803 -0.10 54.15 -30.45
C GLY A 803 -0.60 53.29 -29.29
N GLY A 804 0.16 52.26 -28.89
CA GLY A 804 -0.16 51.38 -27.77
C GLY A 804 0.32 51.91 -26.42
N GLY A 805 -0.41 51.56 -25.36
CA GLY A 805 -0.03 51.92 -23.99
C GLY A 805 1.06 51.03 -23.43
N SER A 806 1.87 51.56 -22.52
CA SER A 806 3.00 50.82 -21.91
C SER A 806 2.52 49.84 -20.85
N GLY A 807 3.32 48.81 -20.60
CA GLY A 807 3.19 47.93 -19.45
C GLY A 807 4.04 48.37 -18.27
N TYR A 808 3.73 47.86 -17.08
CA TYR A 808 4.49 48.13 -15.87
C TYR A 808 4.43 46.97 -14.90
N VAL A 809 5.52 46.73 -14.19
CA VAL A 809 5.61 45.80 -13.07
C VAL A 809 6.32 46.52 -11.93
N TYR A 810 5.74 46.56 -10.74
CA TYR A 810 6.32 47.25 -9.58
C TYR A 810 7.40 46.39 -8.94
N THR A 811 8.67 46.70 -9.21
CA THR A 811 9.85 46.00 -8.68
C THR A 811 10.77 47.01 -8.01
N SER A 812 11.79 46.56 -7.29
CA SER A 812 12.78 47.46 -6.70
C SER A 812 13.47 48.37 -7.73
N SER A 813 13.70 47.88 -8.96
CA SER A 813 14.37 48.66 -10.02
C SER A 813 13.44 49.62 -10.77
N THR A 814 12.15 49.29 -10.88
CA THR A 814 11.15 50.09 -11.61
C THR A 814 10.38 51.05 -10.71
N ALA A 815 10.48 50.94 -9.38
CA ALA A 815 9.81 51.81 -8.43
C ALA A 815 10.14 53.31 -8.62
N LYS A 816 11.36 53.62 -9.10
CA LYS A 816 11.78 54.99 -9.45
C LYS A 816 10.96 55.63 -10.59
N ASN A 817 10.30 54.81 -11.42
CA ASN A 817 9.46 55.27 -12.52
C ASN A 817 8.00 55.50 -12.08
N TYR A 818 7.69 55.32 -10.79
CA TYR A 818 6.35 55.54 -10.28
C TYR A 818 6.06 57.04 -10.12
N PRO A 819 4.91 57.55 -10.60
CA PRO A 819 4.54 58.95 -10.39
C PRO A 819 4.51 59.36 -8.91
N ASN A 820 4.67 60.66 -8.65
CA ASN A 820 4.46 61.24 -7.33
C ASN A 820 3.07 60.85 -6.79
N GLY A 821 3.02 60.34 -5.56
CA GLY A 821 1.79 59.81 -4.95
C GLY A 821 1.68 58.27 -4.97
N CYS A 822 2.76 57.53 -5.24
CA CYS A 822 2.78 56.07 -5.11
C CYS A 822 2.28 55.60 -3.75
N LEU A 823 1.27 54.73 -3.75
CA LEU A 823 0.65 54.16 -2.55
C LEU A 823 1.25 52.79 -2.17
N LEU A 824 2.20 52.31 -2.97
CA LEU A 824 2.88 51.04 -2.77
C LEU A 824 4.26 51.29 -2.14
N ASN A 825 4.78 50.30 -1.43
CA ASN A 825 6.10 50.35 -0.80
C ASN A 825 6.87 49.05 -1.09
N SER A 826 8.06 48.89 -0.52
CA SER A 826 8.92 47.73 -0.76
C SER A 826 8.30 46.38 -0.45
N THR A 827 7.26 46.29 0.40
CA THR A 827 6.55 45.02 0.67
C THR A 827 5.68 44.57 -0.50
N HIS A 828 5.49 45.42 -1.51
CA HIS A 828 4.68 45.15 -2.70
C HIS A 828 5.53 44.85 -3.94
N TYR A 829 6.85 44.78 -3.81
CA TYR A 829 7.72 44.48 -4.94
C TYR A 829 7.43 43.09 -5.50
N LEU A 830 7.24 43.05 -6.81
CA LEU A 830 7.12 41.83 -7.58
C LEU A 830 8.49 41.22 -7.81
N THR A 831 8.54 39.90 -7.72
CA THR A 831 9.67 39.06 -8.14
C THR A 831 9.30 38.32 -9.42
N ASN A 832 10.29 37.78 -10.14
CA ASN A 832 10.08 37.09 -11.42
C ASN A 832 9.22 37.90 -12.41
N ALA A 833 9.33 39.23 -12.33
CA ALA A 833 8.42 40.14 -12.99
C ALA A 833 8.89 40.47 -14.41
N LYS A 834 7.96 40.50 -15.36
CA LYS A 834 8.21 40.83 -16.76
C LYS A 834 7.00 41.53 -17.35
N THR A 835 7.24 42.46 -18.26
CA THR A 835 6.22 42.99 -19.16
C THR A 835 6.68 42.82 -20.61
N ILE A 836 5.77 42.40 -21.47
CA ILE A 836 6.03 41.98 -22.85
C ILE A 836 5.02 42.71 -23.74
N ALA A 837 5.53 43.36 -24.78
CA ALA A 837 4.72 44.05 -25.76
C ALA A 837 3.91 43.07 -26.63
N GLY A 838 2.73 43.50 -27.08
CA GLY A 838 1.76 42.65 -27.78
C GLY A 838 2.23 42.09 -29.13
N ASN A 839 3.29 42.65 -29.72
CA ASN A 839 3.94 42.14 -30.93
C ASN A 839 5.00 41.06 -30.66
N LYS A 840 5.34 40.75 -29.41
CA LYS A 840 6.33 39.73 -29.03
C LYS A 840 5.66 38.45 -28.54
N SER A 841 6.27 37.31 -28.87
CA SER A 841 5.78 35.99 -28.42
C SER A 841 6.22 35.68 -26.98
N PHE A 842 5.35 35.03 -26.22
CA PHE A 842 5.61 34.55 -24.87
C PHE A 842 4.96 33.19 -24.62
N LYS A 843 5.38 32.51 -23.55
CA LYS A 843 4.77 31.25 -23.10
C LYS A 843 3.53 31.55 -22.26
N SER A 844 2.37 31.06 -22.70
CA SER A 844 1.14 31.11 -21.90
C SER A 844 1.28 30.24 -20.64
N PRO A 845 0.36 30.38 -19.66
CA PRO A 845 0.33 29.51 -18.48
C PRO A 845 0.18 28.01 -18.81
N THR A 846 -0.26 27.65 -20.02
CA THR A 846 -0.35 26.27 -20.50
C THR A 846 0.89 25.80 -21.26
N GLY A 847 1.94 26.63 -21.33
CA GLY A 847 3.20 26.33 -22.02
C GLY A 847 3.20 26.55 -23.54
N LYS A 848 2.08 27.02 -24.10
CA LYS A 848 1.95 27.30 -25.55
C LYS A 848 2.52 28.68 -25.89
N ASN A 849 3.11 28.82 -27.08
CA ASN A 849 3.49 30.13 -27.59
C ASN A 849 2.22 30.95 -27.87
N LYS A 850 2.17 32.19 -27.38
CA LYS A 850 1.11 33.18 -27.66
C LYS A 850 1.78 34.50 -28.00
N THR A 851 1.22 35.25 -28.94
CA THR A 851 1.67 36.61 -29.31
C THR A 851 0.52 37.56 -29.03
N GLY A 852 0.75 38.53 -28.16
CA GLY A 852 -0.25 39.52 -27.74
C GLY A 852 -1.56 38.93 -27.17
N HIS A 853 -2.54 39.82 -27.01
CA HIS A 853 -3.92 39.46 -26.64
C HIS A 853 -4.92 40.11 -27.60
N THR A 854 -5.85 39.30 -28.11
CA THR A 854 -6.95 39.74 -28.98
C THR A 854 -8.23 39.91 -28.16
N GLY A 855 -9.12 40.81 -28.62
CA GLY A 855 -10.36 41.11 -27.90
C GLY A 855 -10.12 41.76 -26.53
N ASN A 856 -11.02 41.51 -25.58
CA ASN A 856 -10.94 42.06 -24.23
C ASN A 856 -9.71 41.53 -23.49
N GLY A 857 -9.25 42.26 -22.49
CA GLY A 857 -8.17 41.81 -21.62
C GLY A 857 -8.56 40.62 -20.74
N PHE A 858 -7.59 40.14 -19.98
CA PHE A 858 -7.77 39.04 -19.03
C PHE A 858 -6.81 39.20 -17.86
N CYS A 859 -7.17 38.74 -16.67
CA CYS A 859 -6.26 38.67 -15.53
C CYS A 859 -6.40 37.34 -14.80
N ARG A 860 -5.28 36.75 -14.38
CA ARG A 860 -5.21 35.53 -13.58
C ARG A 860 -4.36 35.77 -12.33
N ILE A 861 -4.89 35.35 -11.19
CA ILE A 861 -4.16 35.33 -9.91
C ILE A 861 -4.07 33.88 -9.46
N THR A 862 -2.85 33.37 -9.26
CA THR A 862 -2.59 31.98 -8.87
C THR A 862 -1.91 31.94 -7.51
N ASN A 863 -2.54 31.34 -6.50
CA ASN A 863 -1.90 31.11 -5.20
C ASN A 863 -0.89 29.96 -5.31
N LEU A 864 0.39 30.24 -5.03
CA LEU A 864 1.49 29.27 -5.12
C LEU A 864 1.64 28.42 -3.85
N ASN A 865 1.09 28.87 -2.72
CA ASN A 865 1.15 28.18 -1.44
C ASN A 865 -0.22 28.27 -0.74
N PRO A 866 -1.22 27.45 -1.11
CA PRO A 866 -2.47 27.39 -0.35
C PRO A 866 -2.20 26.82 1.04
N THR A 867 -1.88 27.67 2.01
CA THR A 867 -1.89 27.31 3.43
C THR A 867 -3.34 27.22 3.90
N GLN A 868 -3.87 26.00 3.98
CA GLN A 868 -4.69 25.56 5.11
C GLN A 868 -4.98 24.06 4.97
N TYR A 869 -4.23 23.25 5.71
CA TYR A 869 -4.71 21.94 6.13
C TYR A 869 -5.28 22.12 7.54
N GLY A 870 -6.59 22.02 7.71
CA GLY A 870 -7.20 21.97 9.05
C GLY A 870 -7.19 20.54 9.57
N LEU A 871 -6.68 20.31 10.79
CA LEU A 871 -6.81 19.05 11.51
C LEU A 871 -8.08 19.08 12.36
N TYR A 872 -8.97 18.11 12.20
CA TYR A 872 -10.11 17.94 13.11
C TYR A 872 -9.85 16.78 14.07
N VAL A 873 -10.03 17.03 15.36
CA VAL A 873 -9.87 16.04 16.43
C VAL A 873 -11.24 15.72 17.02
N LYS A 874 -11.62 14.43 17.05
CA LYS A 874 -12.82 13.97 17.74
C LYS A 874 -12.53 13.85 19.23
N THR A 875 -13.32 14.52 20.05
CA THR A 875 -13.32 14.43 21.51
C THR A 875 -14.62 13.79 21.99
N ASN A 876 -14.71 13.39 23.26
CA ASN A 876 -15.95 12.89 23.87
C ASN A 876 -17.08 13.93 23.81
N SER A 877 -16.74 15.22 23.72
CA SER A 877 -17.65 16.36 23.58
C SER A 877 -17.93 16.78 22.13
N GLY A 878 -17.44 16.03 21.13
CA GLY A 878 -17.64 16.34 19.71
C GLY A 878 -16.35 16.71 18.97
N TRP A 879 -16.50 17.26 17.76
CA TRP A 879 -15.38 17.57 16.86
C TRP A 879 -14.77 18.95 17.16
N LYS A 880 -13.45 19.02 17.29
CA LYS A 880 -12.69 20.26 17.47
C LYS A 880 -11.78 20.51 16.27
N HIS A 881 -11.86 21.70 15.67
CA HIS A 881 -10.99 22.14 14.58
C HIS A 881 -9.65 22.67 15.11
N ILE A 882 -8.57 22.42 14.37
CA ILE A 882 -7.22 22.94 14.62
C ILE A 882 -6.67 23.40 13.27
N ASP A 883 -6.35 24.70 13.15
CA ASP A 883 -5.60 25.22 12.01
C ASP A 883 -4.14 24.75 12.11
N LEU A 884 -3.60 24.09 11.07
CA LEU A 884 -2.17 23.75 10.97
C LEU A 884 -1.37 24.86 10.29
#